data_AF-A0A6P6R441-F1
#
_entry.id   AF-A0A6P6R441-F1
#
_cell.length_a   1.000
_cell.length_b   1.000
_cell.length_c   1.000
_cell.angle_alpha   90.00
_cell.angle_beta   90.00
_cell.angle_gamma   90.00
#
_symmetry.space_group_name_H-M   'P 1'
#
loop_
_entity.id
_entity.type
_entity.pdbx_description
1 polymer ?
#
loop_
_entity_poly.entity_id
_entity_poly.type
_entity_poly.pdbx_seq_one_letter_code
_entity_poly.pdbx_strand_id
1 'polypeptide(L)'
;MRVRRITCFSLFFGWFLSSVPELTGSAELSIAVEVDTTILINSAHTNTHCRVCIRQDTQQLCQSSVLLRTDTLLDFNCSQPENVFTVQIIRDNVMYNIEPKEHDAFQKFNRTFIWNLKPPDKKTLHLNFSSTGLQQIQPTDSCPDKHVYMLAVQNVSVGRFCSNGTIRQVDVCNIGIFSLEVSGGRALDKKVIGVSMGPLINSLANFHVVLPERSSTQDFFTPIAFPEDAETTWCFTVPHTYYTDVHILSYTVPTCLQPENIPTMKYTWQGEEPLVKLMNVSQPLVEPGNFNLSIKNCKLSGPQPPSQDLMVHFQISAIRRSKGQCEVDLPEKQVLQIRVKKKEKTTCVLKLDSVMMDTITIASGNHFVLNSFDCHKDDIELTVNQTIECKEWRDCASTPFPLTFSYDQQCIPGVLKKIIWLLQGPQNSAVELQTPAGDLRYCPPKDKCNSILLLNVSHVTSGITLGQFCPKGTIQKIQIRESMIAISASVMSSNYWNLATKPFLTYSFTQDISEHYIFTVAPKMDNPTVLGTPAWPSGMKSSSTVSWIVNLEPQFKSNVKFRNVSQPKCKEVHTNIAVQTIRSQKTLYSTKKDEKINDLLVPESFYLNMTNCKSPTGAFRAMMEITLQNNSNVLLGIILSIVGVVLVIITAVGICIFLRKKKRNKAPPVSVYNPSEHTFLPGLHGIPKAQDEEDPHTYIYIDESLIYSHLLKDDNEKEE
;
A
#
# COMPACT_ATOMS: atom_id res chain seq x y z
N MET A 1 29.39 43.30 18.15
CA MET A 1 30.03 44.63 18.31
C MET A 1 29.47 45.59 17.25
N ARG A 2 29.51 46.91 17.53
CA ARG A 2 29.34 48.06 16.60
C ARG A 2 28.36 47.97 15.42
N VAL A 3 27.22 48.65 15.64
CA VAL A 3 26.38 49.29 14.60
C VAL A 3 27.19 50.26 13.73
N ARG A 4 26.85 50.39 12.43
CA ARG A 4 26.86 51.69 11.73
C ARG A 4 25.81 51.76 10.62
N ARG A 5 24.93 52.77 10.69
CA ARG A 5 24.05 53.21 9.59
C ARG A 5 24.84 54.05 8.59
N ILE A 6 24.56 53.95 7.30
CA ILE A 6 24.73 55.06 6.34
C ILE A 6 23.48 55.17 5.46
N THR A 7 22.96 56.39 5.41
CA THR A 7 21.85 57.01 4.65
C THR A 7 21.21 56.30 3.45
N CYS A 8 19.88 56.41 3.35
CA CYS A 8 19.15 56.32 2.08
C CYS A 8 19.61 57.40 1.09
N PHE A 9 19.53 57.10 -0.21
CA PHE A 9 19.48 58.11 -1.27
C PHE A 9 18.22 57.89 -2.11
N SER A 10 17.42 58.93 -2.29
CA SER A 10 16.16 58.87 -3.03
C SER A 10 16.42 58.89 -4.52
N LEU A 11 16.30 57.75 -5.20
CA LEU A 11 16.27 57.70 -6.66
C LEU A 11 14.86 57.96 -7.18
N PHE A 12 14.71 59.00 -8.00
CA PHE A 12 13.49 59.30 -8.72
C PHE A 12 13.21 58.17 -9.73
N PHE A 13 12.21 57.33 -9.46
CA PHE A 13 11.63 56.47 -10.49
C PHE A 13 10.76 57.34 -11.41
N GLY A 14 11.34 57.79 -12.52
CA GLY A 14 10.60 58.47 -13.57
C GLY A 14 9.55 57.54 -14.16
N TRP A 15 8.28 57.83 -13.92
CA TRP A 15 7.17 57.16 -14.59
C TRP A 15 7.18 57.50 -16.09
N PHE A 16 7.86 56.68 -16.88
CA PHE A 16 7.53 56.53 -18.30
C PHE A 16 6.16 55.84 -18.43
N LEU A 17 5.11 56.62 -18.17
CA LEU A 17 3.77 56.32 -18.65
C LEU A 17 3.84 56.26 -20.18
N SER A 18 3.77 55.07 -20.75
CA SER A 18 3.54 54.88 -22.18
C SER A 18 2.16 55.44 -22.52
N SER A 19 2.12 56.66 -23.05
CA SER A 19 0.89 57.35 -23.44
C SER A 19 0.28 56.68 -24.66
N VAL A 20 -0.46 55.58 -24.43
CA VAL A 20 -1.36 55.01 -25.43
C VAL A 20 -2.42 56.07 -25.74
N PRO A 21 -2.58 56.52 -27.00
CA PRO A 21 -3.54 57.57 -27.31
C PRO A 21 -4.97 57.11 -27.00
N GLU A 22 -5.73 57.92 -26.29
CA GLU A 22 -7.19 57.81 -26.25
C GLU A 22 -7.73 58.15 -27.65
N LEU A 23 -8.68 57.36 -28.16
CA LEU A 23 -9.37 57.72 -29.40
C LEU A 23 -10.53 58.67 -29.08
N THR A 24 -10.19 59.86 -28.59
CA THR A 24 -11.11 61.00 -28.67
C THR A 24 -11.34 61.35 -30.15
N GLY A 25 -12.57 61.74 -30.50
CA GLY A 25 -13.04 61.75 -31.89
C GLY A 25 -12.20 62.60 -32.86
N SER A 26 -12.23 62.23 -34.15
CA SER A 26 -11.41 62.75 -35.27
C SER A 26 -9.94 62.31 -35.30
N ALA A 27 -9.58 61.21 -34.64
CA ALA A 27 -8.31 60.53 -34.88
C ALA A 27 -8.38 59.69 -36.18
N GLU A 28 -7.96 60.26 -37.31
CA GLU A 28 -7.94 59.56 -38.61
C GLU A 28 -6.91 58.41 -38.59
N LEU A 29 -7.36 57.18 -38.86
CA LEU A 29 -6.51 55.99 -38.84
C LEU A 29 -6.04 55.63 -40.25
N SER A 30 -4.74 55.77 -40.50
CA SER A 30 -4.11 55.26 -41.72
C SER A 30 -3.87 53.75 -41.58
N ILE A 31 -4.41 52.96 -42.50
CA ILE A 31 -4.30 51.49 -42.52
C ILE A 31 -3.64 51.06 -43.83
N ALA A 32 -2.43 50.51 -43.72
CA ALA A 32 -1.78 49.79 -44.81
C ALA A 32 -2.35 48.37 -44.92
N VAL A 33 -2.59 47.90 -46.14
CA VAL A 33 -3.17 46.58 -46.43
C VAL A 33 -2.17 45.75 -47.24
N GLU A 34 -1.71 44.62 -46.67
CA GLU A 34 -0.76 43.75 -47.37
C GLU A 34 -1.40 43.06 -48.60
N VAL A 35 -0.55 42.69 -49.56
CA VAL A 35 -0.95 41.88 -50.73
C VAL A 35 -1.62 40.58 -50.26
N ASP A 36 -2.64 40.14 -51.00
CA ASP A 36 -3.51 39.00 -50.70
C ASP A 36 -4.22 39.04 -49.33
N THR A 37 -4.28 40.22 -48.70
CA THR A 37 -5.01 40.47 -47.46
C THR A 37 -6.24 41.35 -47.71
N THR A 38 -7.35 41.03 -47.05
CA THR A 38 -8.60 41.81 -47.06
C THR A 38 -9.03 42.05 -45.62
N ILE A 39 -9.29 43.31 -45.26
CA ILE A 39 -9.70 43.68 -43.91
C ILE A 39 -11.19 44.04 -43.95
N LEU A 40 -12.03 43.27 -43.25
CA LEU A 40 -13.45 43.53 -43.08
C LEU A 40 -13.69 44.10 -41.68
N ILE A 41 -14.25 45.30 -41.60
CA ILE A 41 -14.66 45.93 -40.34
C ILE A 41 -16.19 45.96 -40.33
N ASN A 42 -16.82 45.37 -39.32
CA ASN A 42 -18.27 45.19 -39.28
C ASN A 42 -18.84 45.57 -37.91
N SER A 43 -19.97 46.29 -37.88
CA SER A 43 -20.68 46.54 -36.62
C SER A 43 -21.31 45.24 -36.11
N ALA A 44 -21.14 44.95 -34.82
CA ALA A 44 -21.82 43.83 -34.17
C ALA A 44 -23.36 44.04 -34.08
N HIS A 45 -23.84 45.27 -34.26
CA HIS A 45 -25.24 45.65 -34.07
C HIS A 45 -25.74 46.57 -35.19
N THR A 46 -26.86 46.22 -35.83
CA THR A 46 -27.43 46.95 -36.97
C THR A 46 -28.08 48.30 -36.61
N ASN A 47 -28.34 48.55 -35.32
CA ASN A 47 -29.04 49.74 -34.81
C ASN A 47 -28.10 50.77 -34.13
N THR A 48 -26.80 50.76 -34.41
CA THR A 48 -25.86 51.75 -33.87
C THR A 48 -25.83 53.03 -34.71
N HIS A 49 -25.86 54.20 -34.06
CA HIS A 49 -25.57 55.48 -34.74
C HIS A 49 -24.11 55.62 -35.19
N CYS A 50 -23.20 54.79 -34.66
CA CYS A 50 -21.81 54.77 -35.10
C CYS A 50 -21.66 54.13 -36.49
N ARG A 51 -20.83 54.75 -37.32
CA ARG A 51 -20.49 54.40 -38.70
C ARG A 51 -19.00 54.55 -38.91
N VAL A 52 -18.45 53.68 -39.73
CA VAL A 52 -17.07 53.74 -40.23
C VAL A 52 -17.08 54.51 -41.54
N CYS A 53 -16.17 55.47 -41.69
CA CYS A 53 -16.14 56.41 -42.79
C CYS A 53 -14.82 56.29 -43.56
N ILE A 54 -14.90 56.21 -44.88
CA ILE A 54 -13.76 56.25 -45.80
C ILE A 54 -13.69 57.65 -46.42
N ARG A 55 -12.49 58.26 -46.51
CA ARG A 55 -12.27 59.41 -47.39
C ARG A 55 -11.80 58.94 -48.76
N GLN A 56 -12.59 59.21 -49.80
CA GLN A 56 -12.17 59.09 -51.20
C GLN A 56 -12.20 60.49 -51.82
N ASP A 57 -11.03 60.98 -52.23
CA ASP A 57 -10.80 62.35 -52.69
C ASP A 57 -11.43 63.41 -51.78
N THR A 58 -12.55 64.01 -52.19
CA THR A 58 -13.29 65.07 -51.48
C THR A 58 -14.59 64.60 -50.84
N GLN A 59 -14.93 63.30 -50.90
CA GLN A 59 -16.16 62.74 -50.35
C GLN A 59 -15.88 61.74 -49.21
N GLN A 60 -16.68 61.82 -48.15
CA GLN A 60 -16.61 60.94 -46.98
C GLN A 60 -17.78 59.94 -47.02
N LEU A 61 -17.49 58.68 -47.32
CA LEU A 61 -18.48 57.61 -47.43
C LEU A 61 -18.59 56.85 -46.09
N CYS A 62 -19.69 57.09 -45.35
CA CYS A 62 -19.92 56.49 -44.03
C CYS A 62 -20.92 55.32 -44.07
N GLN A 63 -20.47 54.13 -43.69
CA GLN A 63 -21.22 52.87 -43.75
C GLN A 63 -21.25 52.15 -42.38
N SER A 64 -22.10 51.13 -42.23
CA SER A 64 -22.17 50.27 -41.03
C SER A 64 -21.16 49.10 -41.04
N SER A 65 -20.49 48.90 -42.16
CA SER A 65 -19.36 47.99 -42.36
C SER A 65 -18.52 48.46 -43.55
N VAL A 66 -17.25 48.07 -43.61
CA VAL A 66 -16.33 48.40 -44.71
C VAL A 66 -15.42 47.22 -45.04
N LEU A 67 -15.12 47.04 -46.32
CA LEU A 67 -14.17 46.07 -46.85
C LEU A 67 -12.97 46.79 -47.47
N LEU A 68 -11.77 46.60 -46.90
CA LEU A 68 -10.52 47.20 -47.37
C LEU A 68 -9.67 46.15 -48.12
N ARG A 69 -9.11 46.58 -49.25
CA ARG A 69 -8.19 45.79 -50.11
C ARG A 69 -6.93 46.57 -50.55
N THR A 70 -6.83 47.81 -50.13
CA THR A 70 -5.79 48.79 -50.48
C THR A 70 -5.61 49.73 -49.30
N ASP A 71 -4.44 50.35 -49.20
CA ASP A 71 -4.15 51.37 -48.19
C ASP A 71 -5.26 52.43 -48.12
N THR A 72 -5.81 52.66 -46.93
CA THR A 72 -7.02 53.46 -46.75
C THR A 72 -6.97 54.26 -45.45
N LEU A 73 -7.48 55.49 -45.49
CA LEU A 73 -7.69 56.35 -44.34
C LEU A 73 -9.12 56.18 -43.81
N LEU A 74 -9.27 55.77 -42.56
CA LEU A 74 -10.55 55.62 -41.87
C LEU A 74 -10.79 56.71 -40.83
N ASP A 75 -12.05 57.08 -40.68
CA ASP A 75 -12.60 57.88 -39.58
C ASP A 75 -13.82 57.17 -38.97
N PHE A 76 -14.13 57.46 -37.71
CA PHE A 76 -15.27 56.89 -36.98
C PHE A 76 -16.07 58.01 -36.31
N ASN A 77 -17.36 58.11 -36.61
CA ASN A 77 -18.22 59.18 -36.10
C ASN A 77 -18.66 59.00 -34.61
N CYS A 78 -17.98 58.17 -33.82
CA CYS A 78 -18.26 57.94 -32.41
C CYS A 78 -16.98 57.78 -31.57
N SER A 79 -17.11 57.98 -30.25
CA SER A 79 -15.99 58.07 -29.30
C SER A 79 -15.45 56.73 -28.76
N GLN A 80 -16.09 55.60 -29.10
CA GLN A 80 -15.66 54.25 -28.69
C GLN A 80 -15.96 53.22 -29.80
N PRO A 81 -15.36 53.34 -31.00
CA PRO A 81 -15.60 52.42 -32.10
C PRO A 81 -15.20 50.96 -31.77
N GLU A 82 -14.26 50.74 -30.85
CA GLU A 82 -13.83 49.41 -30.42
C GLU A 82 -14.92 48.60 -29.69
N ASN A 83 -15.94 49.28 -29.14
CA ASN A 83 -17.10 48.66 -28.49
C ASN A 83 -18.24 48.34 -29.48
N VAL A 84 -18.13 48.77 -30.74
CA VAL A 84 -19.17 48.61 -31.78
C VAL A 84 -18.70 47.70 -32.91
N PHE A 85 -17.45 47.87 -33.36
CA PHE A 85 -16.91 47.19 -34.54
C PHE A 85 -16.02 46.01 -34.16
N THR A 86 -16.15 44.92 -34.91
CA THR A 86 -15.16 43.84 -34.97
C THR A 86 -14.34 43.93 -36.26
N VAL A 87 -13.09 43.49 -36.20
CA VAL A 87 -12.14 43.55 -37.33
C VAL A 87 -11.72 42.15 -37.73
N GLN A 88 -12.03 41.74 -38.96
CA GLN A 88 -11.58 40.47 -39.53
C GLN A 88 -10.47 40.74 -40.54
N ILE A 89 -9.33 40.07 -40.38
CA ILE A 89 -8.14 40.21 -41.23
C ILE A 89 -7.98 38.89 -41.98
N ILE A 90 -8.43 38.86 -43.23
CA ILE A 90 -8.56 37.66 -44.05
C ILE A 90 -7.39 37.60 -45.03
N ARG A 91 -6.63 36.50 -45.03
CA ARG A 91 -5.53 36.23 -45.95
C ARG A 91 -5.84 34.98 -46.77
N ASP A 92 -5.82 35.13 -48.10
CA ASP A 92 -6.20 34.06 -49.02
C ASP A 92 -5.02 33.19 -49.46
N ASN A 93 -5.34 31.99 -49.98
CA ASN A 93 -4.41 31.08 -50.67
C ASN A 93 -3.15 30.71 -49.85
N VAL A 94 -3.28 30.52 -48.55
CA VAL A 94 -2.14 30.30 -47.64
C VAL A 94 -1.59 28.88 -47.79
N MET A 95 -0.33 28.77 -48.20
CA MET A 95 0.42 27.52 -48.40
C MET A 95 1.82 27.52 -47.75
N TYR A 96 2.11 28.54 -46.94
CA TYR A 96 3.40 28.79 -46.29
C TYR A 96 3.17 29.22 -44.84
N ASN A 97 4.25 29.25 -44.05
CA ASN A 97 4.20 29.56 -42.61
C ASN A 97 3.35 30.79 -42.29
N ILE A 98 2.46 30.64 -41.32
CA ILE A 98 1.55 31.69 -40.86
C ILE A 98 2.26 32.51 -39.78
N GLU A 99 2.46 33.79 -40.06
CA GLU A 99 2.90 34.80 -39.09
C GLU A 99 1.72 35.74 -38.79
N PRO A 100 1.18 35.73 -37.56
CA PRO A 100 0.15 36.68 -37.15
C PRO A 100 0.70 38.10 -37.07
N LYS A 101 0.43 38.92 -38.10
CA LYS A 101 0.80 40.34 -38.14
C LYS A 101 -0.24 41.22 -37.47
N GLU A 102 0.22 42.18 -36.68
CA GLU A 102 -0.63 43.09 -35.92
C GLU A 102 -0.63 44.47 -36.58
N HIS A 103 -1.82 45.05 -36.80
CA HIS A 103 -1.97 46.44 -37.21
C HIS A 103 -2.24 47.29 -35.95
N ASP A 104 -1.39 48.26 -35.67
CA ASP A 104 -1.48 49.08 -34.44
C ASP A 104 -2.81 49.82 -34.32
N ALA A 105 -3.35 50.28 -35.45
CA ALA A 105 -4.67 50.90 -35.58
C ALA A 105 -5.83 50.05 -34.98
N PHE A 106 -5.69 48.72 -34.93
CA PHE A 106 -6.74 47.81 -34.50
C PHE A 106 -6.51 47.14 -33.15
N GLN A 107 -5.42 47.44 -32.42
CA GLN A 107 -5.10 46.76 -31.14
C GLN A 107 -6.24 46.80 -30.10
N LYS A 108 -7.00 47.91 -30.03
CA LYS A 108 -8.14 48.06 -29.11
C LYS A 108 -9.38 47.27 -29.52
N PHE A 109 -9.52 46.91 -30.79
CA PHE A 109 -10.69 46.23 -31.34
C PHE A 109 -10.61 44.71 -31.10
N ASN A 110 -11.78 44.07 -31.00
CA ASN A 110 -11.88 42.62 -31.14
C ASN A 110 -11.49 42.23 -32.57
N ARG A 111 -10.45 41.39 -32.69
CA ARG A 111 -9.83 41.00 -33.95
C ARG A 111 -10.00 39.51 -34.22
N THR A 112 -10.26 39.14 -35.47
CA THR A 112 -10.19 37.76 -35.94
C THR A 112 -9.27 37.68 -37.13
N PHE A 113 -8.13 37.01 -36.98
CA PHE A 113 -7.25 36.69 -38.09
C PHE A 113 -7.75 35.41 -38.76
N ILE A 114 -7.85 35.39 -40.09
CA ILE A 114 -8.44 34.29 -40.86
C ILE A 114 -7.49 33.94 -42.02
N TRP A 115 -7.10 32.68 -42.10
CA TRP A 115 -6.21 32.16 -43.14
C TRP A 115 -6.94 31.07 -43.92
N ASN A 116 -7.23 31.33 -45.19
CA ASN A 116 -7.90 30.38 -46.07
C ASN A 116 -6.89 29.38 -46.63
N LEU A 117 -6.92 28.17 -46.10
CA LEU A 117 -6.03 27.06 -46.42
C LEU A 117 -6.53 26.33 -47.67
N LYS A 118 -5.78 26.38 -48.77
CA LYS A 118 -6.13 25.74 -50.04
C LYS A 118 -4.99 24.83 -50.50
N PRO A 119 -4.91 23.57 -50.01
CA PRO A 119 -3.94 22.61 -50.52
C PRO A 119 -4.17 22.36 -52.02
N PRO A 120 -3.10 22.09 -52.80
CA PRO A 120 -3.22 21.49 -54.12
C PRO A 120 -3.90 20.12 -54.05
N ASP A 121 -4.59 19.74 -55.13
CA ASP A 121 -5.33 18.47 -55.21
C ASP A 121 -4.50 17.27 -54.77
N LYS A 122 -5.14 16.39 -53.97
CA LYS A 122 -4.57 15.13 -53.45
C LYS A 122 -3.37 15.31 -52.49
N LYS A 123 -3.24 16.47 -51.84
CA LYS A 123 -2.26 16.72 -50.77
C LYS A 123 -2.92 17.23 -49.49
N THR A 124 -2.22 17.06 -48.38
CA THR A 124 -2.59 17.58 -47.05
C THR A 124 -1.75 18.80 -46.69
N LEU A 125 -2.24 19.59 -45.73
CA LEU A 125 -1.43 20.58 -45.02
C LEU A 125 -1.15 20.08 -43.61
N HIS A 126 0.13 20.06 -43.25
CA HIS A 126 0.61 19.89 -41.89
C HIS A 126 0.68 21.27 -41.23
N LEU A 127 -0.20 21.53 -40.27
CA LEU A 127 -0.17 22.72 -39.44
C LEU A 127 0.64 22.42 -38.17
N ASN A 128 1.86 22.94 -38.10
CA ASN A 128 2.79 22.69 -37.01
C ASN A 128 2.68 23.80 -35.93
N PHE A 129 2.22 23.39 -34.76
CA PHE A 129 2.01 24.20 -33.57
C PHE A 129 3.03 23.92 -32.46
N SER A 130 4.19 23.33 -32.77
CA SER A 130 5.17 22.91 -31.73
C SER A 130 5.58 24.05 -30.79
N SER A 131 5.71 25.26 -31.34
CA SER A 131 6.01 26.53 -30.66
C SER A 131 4.87 27.05 -29.75
N THR A 132 3.62 26.80 -30.11
CA THR A 132 2.43 27.32 -29.40
C THR A 132 1.85 26.29 -28.43
N GLY A 133 1.73 25.03 -28.86
CA GLY A 133 0.95 23.97 -28.23
C GLY A 133 -0.55 24.27 -28.25
N LEU A 134 -1.38 23.36 -28.75
CA LEU A 134 -2.85 23.56 -28.72
C LEU A 134 -3.52 22.61 -27.70
N GLN A 135 -4.45 23.15 -26.92
CA GLN A 135 -5.37 22.41 -26.04
C GLN A 135 -6.79 22.59 -26.58
N GLN A 136 -7.49 21.50 -26.84
CA GLN A 136 -8.89 21.55 -27.30
C GLN A 136 -9.81 21.95 -26.14
N ILE A 137 -10.86 22.72 -26.43
CA ILE A 137 -11.84 23.23 -25.46
C ILE A 137 -13.28 23.06 -25.95
N GLN A 138 -14.27 23.16 -25.06
CA GLN A 138 -15.68 23.08 -25.45
C GLN A 138 -16.12 24.34 -26.21
N PRO A 139 -17.21 24.28 -27.01
CA PRO A 139 -17.69 25.43 -27.78
C PRO A 139 -18.02 26.68 -26.94
N THR A 140 -18.44 26.48 -25.69
CA THR A 140 -18.79 27.51 -24.71
C THR A 140 -17.59 28.16 -24.02
N ASP A 141 -16.41 27.56 -24.11
CA ASP A 141 -15.26 27.95 -23.30
C ASP A 141 -14.50 29.15 -23.91
N SER A 142 -13.72 29.83 -23.08
CA SER A 142 -12.84 30.92 -23.53
C SER A 142 -11.47 30.83 -22.87
N CYS A 143 -10.43 31.06 -23.66
CA CYS A 143 -9.05 30.88 -23.20
C CYS A 143 -8.63 31.92 -22.15
N PRO A 144 -7.71 31.58 -21.21
CA PRO A 144 -7.24 32.51 -20.17
C PRO A 144 -6.49 33.72 -20.74
N ASP A 145 -5.74 33.52 -21.82
CA ASP A 145 -4.99 34.52 -22.60
C ASP A 145 -5.88 35.32 -23.58
N LYS A 146 -7.16 34.96 -23.70
CA LYS A 146 -8.12 35.48 -24.68
C LYS A 146 -7.67 35.38 -26.14
N HIS A 147 -6.88 34.35 -26.44
CA HIS A 147 -6.51 33.92 -27.79
C HIS A 147 -7.22 32.58 -28.09
N VAL A 148 -8.28 32.61 -28.90
CA VAL A 148 -9.00 31.38 -29.29
C VAL A 148 -8.65 31.02 -30.73
N TYR A 149 -7.99 29.89 -30.91
CA TYR A 149 -7.71 29.33 -32.22
C TYR A 149 -8.88 28.46 -32.68
N MET A 150 -9.22 28.50 -33.96
CA MET A 150 -10.26 27.67 -34.56
C MET A 150 -9.76 27.03 -35.84
N LEU A 151 -10.17 25.79 -36.07
CA LEU A 151 -9.85 25.05 -37.29
C LEU A 151 -11.12 24.45 -37.88
N ALA A 152 -11.44 24.84 -39.10
CA ALA A 152 -12.52 24.29 -39.90
C ALA A 152 -11.99 23.64 -41.18
N VAL A 153 -12.63 22.56 -41.62
CA VAL A 153 -12.29 21.81 -42.84
C VAL A 153 -13.59 21.52 -43.58
N GLN A 154 -13.66 21.86 -44.87
CA GLN A 154 -14.88 21.69 -45.69
C GLN A 154 -16.15 22.29 -45.03
N ASN A 155 -16.01 23.45 -44.38
CA ASN A 155 -17.03 24.18 -43.60
C ASN A 155 -17.47 23.50 -42.27
N VAL A 156 -16.83 22.42 -41.87
CA VAL A 156 -17.05 21.71 -40.58
C VAL A 156 -16.10 22.26 -39.53
N SER A 157 -16.58 22.53 -38.31
CA SER A 157 -15.71 22.96 -37.21
C SER A 157 -15.04 21.74 -36.57
N VAL A 158 -13.74 21.56 -36.83
CA VAL A 158 -12.95 20.43 -36.32
C VAL A 158 -12.52 20.66 -34.87
N GLY A 159 -12.38 21.92 -34.44
CA GLY A 159 -12.22 22.26 -33.03
C GLY A 159 -11.96 23.74 -32.73
N ARG A 160 -12.13 24.09 -31.45
CA ARG A 160 -11.68 25.34 -30.81
C ARG A 160 -10.55 25.00 -29.84
N PHE A 161 -9.51 25.85 -29.76
CA PHE A 161 -8.29 25.57 -29.01
C PHE A 161 -7.71 26.79 -28.30
N CYS A 162 -7.06 26.55 -27.17
CA CYS A 162 -6.21 27.51 -26.46
C CYS A 162 -4.72 27.20 -26.65
N SER A 163 -3.86 28.17 -26.33
CA SER A 163 -2.41 28.02 -26.35
C SER A 163 -1.88 27.08 -25.23
N ASN A 164 -0.61 26.69 -25.33
CA ASN A 164 0.18 25.90 -24.37
C ASN A 164 -0.28 24.45 -24.10
N GLY A 165 -1.07 23.85 -25.00
CA GLY A 165 -1.54 22.45 -24.88
C GLY A 165 -0.61 21.37 -25.44
N THR A 166 -1.13 20.14 -25.54
CA THR A 166 -0.38 18.92 -25.94
C THR A 166 -0.45 18.58 -27.43
N ILE A 167 -1.39 19.15 -28.19
CA ILE A 167 -1.44 19.01 -29.66
C ILE A 167 -0.28 19.82 -30.24
N ARG A 168 0.59 19.16 -31.02
CA ARG A 168 1.80 19.77 -31.62
C ARG A 168 1.72 19.92 -33.13
N GLN A 169 0.90 19.12 -33.80
CA GLN A 169 0.62 19.24 -35.22
C GLN A 169 -0.81 18.79 -35.51
N VAL A 170 -1.45 19.41 -36.50
CA VAL A 170 -2.72 18.93 -37.06
C VAL A 170 -2.57 18.79 -38.58
N ASP A 171 -2.86 17.61 -39.10
CA ASP A 171 -2.92 17.37 -40.54
C ASP A 171 -4.35 17.59 -41.01
N VAL A 172 -4.55 18.35 -42.09
CA VAL A 172 -5.87 18.56 -42.70
C VAL A 172 -5.89 18.20 -44.19
N CYS A 173 -6.99 17.58 -44.59
CA CYS A 173 -7.34 17.33 -45.99
C CYS A 173 -8.23 18.44 -46.55
N ASN A 174 -8.19 18.64 -47.87
CA ASN A 174 -9.08 19.56 -48.62
C ASN A 174 -9.01 21.04 -48.15
N ILE A 175 -9.95 21.87 -48.61
CA ILE A 175 -10.01 23.29 -48.26
C ILE A 175 -10.35 23.43 -46.77
N GLY A 176 -9.55 24.23 -46.05
CA GLY A 176 -9.75 24.56 -44.65
C GLY A 176 -9.73 26.06 -44.38
N ILE A 177 -10.21 26.44 -43.21
CA ILE A 177 -10.12 27.79 -42.67
C ILE A 177 -9.51 27.66 -41.28
N PHE A 178 -8.36 28.29 -41.08
CA PHE A 178 -7.76 28.43 -39.76
C PHE A 178 -7.93 29.89 -39.31
N SER A 179 -8.27 30.11 -38.05
CA SER A 179 -8.45 31.47 -37.52
C SER A 179 -8.04 31.62 -36.06
N LEU A 180 -7.80 32.86 -35.66
CA LEU A 180 -7.42 33.27 -34.32
C LEU A 180 -8.25 34.48 -33.90
N GLU A 181 -9.12 34.30 -32.90
CA GLU A 181 -9.87 35.36 -32.22
C GLU A 181 -9.03 35.95 -31.09
N VAL A 182 -8.87 37.28 -31.06
CA VAL A 182 -8.15 38.03 -30.02
C VAL A 182 -9.02 39.18 -29.52
N SER A 183 -9.27 39.21 -28.21
CA SER A 183 -10.05 40.29 -27.60
C SER A 183 -9.35 41.65 -27.67
N GLY A 184 -10.14 42.72 -27.72
CA GLY A 184 -9.66 44.10 -27.69
C GLY A 184 -8.72 44.40 -26.52
N GLY A 185 -7.65 45.17 -26.79
CA GLY A 185 -6.66 45.55 -25.78
C GLY A 185 -5.70 44.44 -25.35
N ARG A 186 -5.73 43.26 -25.99
CA ARG A 186 -4.72 42.20 -25.82
C ARG A 186 -3.67 42.26 -26.93
N ALA A 187 -2.40 42.19 -26.56
CA ALA A 187 -1.32 42.06 -27.53
C ALA A 187 -1.39 40.70 -28.22
N LEU A 188 -1.18 40.67 -29.54
CA LEU A 188 -1.19 39.45 -30.35
C LEU A 188 -0.02 38.51 -30.01
N ASP A 189 -0.30 37.21 -29.86
CA ASP A 189 0.74 36.17 -29.83
C ASP A 189 1.32 35.96 -31.24
N LYS A 190 2.52 36.51 -31.47
CA LYS A 190 3.21 36.55 -32.79
C LYS A 190 4.01 35.28 -33.10
N LYS A 191 3.69 34.15 -32.47
CA LYS A 191 4.30 32.85 -32.79
C LYS A 191 4.00 32.45 -34.22
N VAL A 192 5.06 32.16 -34.97
CA VAL A 192 4.95 31.56 -36.30
C VAL A 192 4.40 30.14 -36.19
N ILE A 193 3.37 29.85 -36.96
CA ILE A 193 2.77 28.52 -37.13
C ILE A 193 3.33 27.94 -38.43
N GLY A 194 3.96 26.77 -38.34
CA GLY A 194 4.55 26.12 -39.50
C GLY A 194 3.47 25.57 -40.42
N VAL A 195 3.62 25.75 -41.74
CA VAL A 195 2.74 25.14 -42.74
C VAL A 195 3.60 24.40 -43.75
N SER A 196 3.41 23.08 -43.86
CA SER A 196 4.08 22.24 -44.85
C SER A 196 3.11 21.25 -45.51
N MET A 197 3.58 20.57 -46.56
CA MET A 197 2.72 19.74 -47.42
C MET A 197 2.97 18.26 -47.17
N GLY A 198 1.91 17.48 -47.00
CA GLY A 198 1.98 16.08 -46.60
C GLY A 198 1.46 15.05 -47.62
N PRO A 199 1.60 13.75 -47.29
CA PRO A 199 0.89 12.67 -47.98
C PRO A 199 -0.63 12.77 -47.71
N LEU A 200 -1.44 12.24 -48.63
CA LEU A 200 -2.89 12.23 -48.47
C LEU A 200 -3.32 11.36 -47.27
N ILE A 201 -4.23 11.89 -46.43
CA ILE A 201 -4.85 11.14 -45.33
C ILE A 201 -6.31 10.80 -45.68
N ASN A 202 -6.82 9.69 -45.15
CA ASN A 202 -8.20 9.25 -45.36
C ASN A 202 -9.19 9.86 -44.34
N SER A 203 -8.69 10.36 -43.21
CA SER A 203 -9.47 11.04 -42.17
C SER A 203 -9.63 12.54 -42.50
N LEU A 204 -10.64 13.21 -41.94
CA LEU A 204 -10.90 14.65 -42.08
C LEU A 204 -9.72 15.48 -41.54
N ALA A 205 -9.23 15.08 -40.36
CA ALA A 205 -8.04 15.62 -39.73
C ALA A 205 -7.33 14.56 -38.86
N ASN A 206 -6.00 14.69 -38.73
CA ASN A 206 -5.19 13.93 -37.77
C ASN A 206 -4.58 14.87 -36.73
N PHE A 207 -4.85 14.64 -35.45
CA PHE A 207 -4.27 15.38 -34.33
C PHE A 207 -3.04 14.66 -33.78
N HIS A 208 -1.85 15.26 -33.92
CA HIS A 208 -0.63 14.71 -33.31
C HIS A 208 -0.45 15.28 -31.91
N VAL A 209 -0.61 14.41 -30.92
CA VAL A 209 -0.60 14.73 -29.49
C VAL A 209 0.69 14.22 -28.86
N VAL A 210 1.42 15.10 -28.19
CA VAL A 210 2.61 14.72 -27.40
C VAL A 210 2.28 14.87 -25.92
N LEU A 211 2.16 13.75 -25.22
CA LEU A 211 1.89 13.73 -23.78
C LEU A 211 3.17 14.13 -23.01
N PRO A 212 3.07 14.96 -21.96
CA PRO A 212 4.23 15.45 -21.23
C PRO A 212 4.79 14.37 -20.28
N GLU A 213 6.07 14.49 -19.90
CA GLU A 213 6.75 13.59 -18.96
C GLU A 213 6.33 13.77 -17.48
N ARG A 214 5.05 14.06 -17.24
CA ARG A 214 4.45 14.22 -15.91
C ARG A 214 3.05 13.60 -15.90
N SER A 215 2.65 13.04 -14.75
CA SER A 215 1.28 12.56 -14.57
C SER A 215 0.29 13.69 -14.88
N SER A 216 -0.58 13.48 -15.85
CA SER A 216 -1.42 14.55 -16.40
C SER A 216 -2.62 13.99 -17.15
N THR A 217 -3.64 14.84 -17.30
CA THR A 217 -4.92 14.53 -17.92
C THR A 217 -5.23 15.58 -18.98
N GLN A 218 -5.82 15.19 -20.11
CA GLN A 218 -6.24 16.07 -21.19
C GLN A 218 -7.58 15.63 -21.80
N ASP A 219 -8.43 16.60 -22.12
CA ASP A 219 -9.72 16.43 -22.78
C ASP A 219 -9.61 16.55 -24.30
N PHE A 220 -10.41 15.75 -25.00
CA PHE A 220 -10.53 15.73 -26.45
C PHE A 220 -12.00 15.59 -26.88
N PHE A 221 -12.32 16.18 -28.04
CA PHE A 221 -13.68 16.31 -28.55
C PHE A 221 -13.71 15.99 -30.05
N THR A 222 -14.77 15.33 -30.51
CA THR A 222 -15.04 15.18 -31.96
C THR A 222 -15.39 16.52 -32.63
N PRO A 223 -15.32 16.62 -33.97
CA PRO A 223 -15.85 17.76 -34.72
C PRO A 223 -17.32 18.05 -34.41
N ILE A 224 -17.72 19.32 -34.56
CA ILE A 224 -19.12 19.77 -34.46
C ILE A 224 -19.77 19.64 -35.84
N ALA A 225 -20.97 19.05 -35.93
CA ALA A 225 -21.60 18.65 -37.20
C ALA A 225 -20.72 17.65 -37.96
N PHE A 226 -20.39 16.53 -37.30
CA PHE A 226 -19.45 15.53 -37.80
C PHE A 226 -20.00 14.89 -39.10
N PRO A 227 -19.35 15.07 -40.27
CA PRO A 227 -19.92 14.61 -41.55
C PRO A 227 -20.13 13.10 -41.62
N GLU A 228 -21.13 12.69 -42.39
CA GLU A 228 -21.38 11.29 -42.71
C GLU A 228 -20.16 10.62 -43.34
N ASP A 229 -19.89 9.37 -42.94
CA ASP A 229 -18.75 8.56 -43.38
C ASP A 229 -17.33 9.15 -43.14
N ALA A 230 -17.19 10.30 -42.47
CA ALA A 230 -15.89 10.89 -42.14
C ALA A 230 -15.24 10.24 -40.89
N GLU A 231 -13.90 10.19 -40.87
CA GLU A 231 -13.09 9.74 -39.74
C GLU A 231 -12.29 10.92 -39.16
N THR A 232 -12.04 10.94 -37.85
CA THR A 232 -11.05 11.82 -37.21
C THR A 232 -10.12 10.97 -36.36
N THR A 233 -8.82 11.25 -36.41
CA THR A 233 -7.78 10.44 -35.76
C THR A 233 -6.92 11.28 -34.81
N TRP A 234 -6.60 10.74 -33.64
CA TRP A 234 -5.66 11.30 -32.67
C TRP A 234 -4.47 10.35 -32.54
N CYS A 235 -3.28 10.83 -32.89
CA CYS A 235 -2.01 10.10 -32.85
C CYS A 235 -1.27 10.47 -31.56
N PHE A 236 -1.21 9.56 -30.59
CA PHE A 236 -0.63 9.82 -29.27
C PHE A 236 0.82 9.34 -29.19
N THR A 237 1.71 10.30 -28.90
CA THR A 237 3.10 10.03 -28.50
C THR A 237 3.17 9.92 -26.98
N VAL A 238 3.57 8.76 -26.47
CA VAL A 238 3.55 8.41 -25.04
C VAL A 238 4.99 8.24 -24.52
N PRO A 239 5.44 9.00 -23.49
CA PRO A 239 6.76 8.84 -22.92
C PRO A 239 6.98 7.44 -22.31
N HIS A 240 8.14 6.82 -22.56
CA HIS A 240 8.41 5.39 -22.28
C HIS A 240 8.26 4.94 -20.80
N THR A 241 8.22 5.87 -19.85
CA THR A 241 8.01 5.58 -18.42
C THR A 241 6.56 5.75 -17.95
N TYR A 242 5.64 5.99 -18.87
CA TYR A 242 4.22 6.21 -18.62
C TYR A 242 3.38 5.16 -19.36
N TYR A 243 2.18 4.90 -18.84
CA TYR A 243 1.09 4.27 -19.61
C TYR A 243 -0.05 5.28 -19.79
N THR A 244 -1.02 4.95 -20.64
CA THR A 244 -2.19 5.81 -20.86
C THR A 244 -3.49 5.11 -20.46
N ASP A 245 -4.41 5.90 -19.92
CA ASP A 245 -5.78 5.50 -19.63
C ASP A 245 -6.74 6.35 -20.48
N VAL A 246 -7.78 5.73 -21.02
CA VAL A 246 -8.71 6.32 -22.00
C VAL A 246 -10.14 6.23 -21.46
N HIS A 247 -10.67 7.36 -21.02
CA HIS A 247 -11.95 7.44 -20.33
C HIS A 247 -12.96 8.28 -21.12
N ILE A 248 -14.09 7.69 -21.53
CA ILE A 248 -15.18 8.44 -22.16
C ILE A 248 -15.98 9.15 -21.07
N LEU A 249 -16.09 10.48 -21.15
CA LEU A 249 -16.82 11.30 -20.18
C LEU A 249 -18.28 11.51 -20.60
N SER A 250 -18.53 11.73 -21.89
CA SER A 250 -19.89 11.74 -22.46
C SER A 250 -19.86 11.44 -23.96
N TYR A 251 -20.96 10.90 -24.49
CA TYR A 251 -21.11 10.66 -25.92
C TYR A 251 -22.59 10.66 -26.36
N THR A 252 -22.84 11.02 -27.62
CA THR A 252 -24.11 10.88 -28.34
C THR A 252 -23.85 10.08 -29.62
N VAL A 253 -24.82 9.24 -30.02
CA VAL A 253 -24.68 8.38 -31.21
C VAL A 253 -25.87 8.62 -32.16
N PRO A 254 -25.62 8.91 -33.46
CA PRO A 254 -26.67 9.11 -34.45
C PRO A 254 -27.38 7.82 -34.85
N THR A 255 -28.56 7.98 -35.47
CA THR A 255 -29.36 6.87 -36.02
C THR A 255 -28.81 6.41 -37.37
N CYS A 256 -27.81 5.53 -37.34
CA CYS A 256 -27.13 5.00 -38.53
C CYS A 256 -28.05 4.16 -39.43
N LEU A 257 -27.90 4.34 -40.76
CA LEU A 257 -28.66 3.62 -41.79
C LEU A 257 -28.44 2.09 -41.77
N GLN A 258 -27.28 1.65 -41.28
CA GLN A 258 -26.93 0.25 -41.09
C GLN A 258 -26.41 0.05 -39.66
N PRO A 259 -26.96 -0.92 -38.89
CA PRO A 259 -26.57 -1.14 -37.49
C PRO A 259 -25.15 -1.69 -37.33
N GLU A 260 -24.58 -2.25 -38.40
CA GLU A 260 -23.20 -2.74 -38.44
C GLU A 260 -22.17 -1.59 -38.48
N ASN A 261 -22.59 -0.39 -38.93
CA ASN A 261 -21.72 0.78 -39.10
C ASN A 261 -21.83 1.79 -37.93
N ILE A 262 -22.30 1.37 -36.76
CA ILE A 262 -22.41 2.25 -35.58
C ILE A 262 -21.02 2.80 -35.18
N PRO A 263 -20.89 4.10 -34.86
CA PRO A 263 -19.64 4.71 -34.43
C PRO A 263 -18.94 3.94 -33.31
N THR A 264 -17.65 3.68 -33.51
CA THR A 264 -16.78 2.91 -32.63
C THR A 264 -15.47 3.67 -32.39
N MET A 265 -14.79 3.33 -31.30
CA MET A 265 -13.42 3.75 -31.03
C MET A 265 -12.48 2.65 -31.52
N LYS A 266 -11.60 3.01 -32.47
CA LYS A 266 -10.63 2.11 -33.10
C LYS A 266 -9.24 2.49 -32.65
N TYR A 267 -8.54 1.56 -32.01
CA TYR A 267 -7.18 1.71 -31.49
C TYR A 267 -6.21 0.97 -32.40
N THR A 268 -5.03 1.55 -32.63
CA THR A 268 -3.95 0.94 -33.42
C THR A 268 -2.59 1.24 -32.80
N TRP A 269 -1.79 0.19 -32.60
CA TRP A 269 -0.40 0.26 -32.16
C TRP A 269 0.55 -0.12 -33.30
N GLN A 270 1.85 0.16 -33.16
CA GLN A 270 2.82 -0.12 -34.24
C GLN A 270 3.07 -1.62 -34.41
N GLY A 271 2.55 -2.19 -35.50
CA GLY A 271 2.76 -3.59 -35.88
C GLY A 271 1.70 -4.56 -35.38
N GLU A 272 0.64 -4.08 -34.74
CA GLU A 272 -0.46 -4.89 -34.19
C GLU A 272 -1.77 -4.73 -34.99
N GLU A 273 -2.71 -5.68 -34.80
CA GLU A 273 -4.03 -5.60 -35.41
C GLU A 273 -4.92 -4.53 -34.75
N PRO A 274 -5.81 -3.85 -35.52
CA PRO A 274 -6.67 -2.79 -34.99
C PRO A 274 -7.72 -3.31 -34.00
N LEU A 275 -7.66 -2.85 -32.74
CA LEU A 275 -8.67 -3.15 -31.74
C LEU A 275 -9.86 -2.19 -31.86
N VAL A 276 -11.05 -2.72 -32.12
CA VAL A 276 -12.30 -1.92 -32.21
C VAL A 276 -13.15 -2.12 -30.95
N LYS A 277 -13.70 -1.03 -30.41
CA LYS A 277 -14.60 -1.01 -29.24
C LYS A 277 -15.83 -0.15 -29.49
N LEU A 278 -16.98 -0.61 -28.99
CA LEU A 278 -18.18 0.20 -28.85
C LEU A 278 -18.01 1.21 -27.70
N MET A 279 -18.64 2.38 -27.82
CA MET A 279 -18.56 3.46 -26.83
C MET A 279 -19.26 3.13 -25.50
N ASN A 280 -20.16 2.14 -25.48
CA ASN A 280 -20.85 1.66 -24.28
C ASN A 280 -20.13 0.50 -23.55
N VAL A 281 -18.95 0.10 -24.02
CA VAL A 281 -18.10 -0.95 -23.41
C VAL A 281 -16.89 -0.29 -22.75
N SER A 282 -16.30 -0.94 -21.75
CA SER A 282 -15.01 -0.51 -21.19
C SER A 282 -13.93 -0.46 -22.28
N GLN A 283 -13.27 0.70 -22.37
CA GLN A 283 -12.12 0.92 -23.24
C GLN A 283 -10.90 0.16 -22.68
N PRO A 284 -9.89 -0.15 -23.51
CA PRO A 284 -8.68 -0.82 -23.02
C PRO A 284 -7.89 0.08 -22.05
N LEU A 285 -7.29 -0.51 -21.00
CA LEU A 285 -6.06 0.07 -20.45
C LEU A 285 -5.01 -0.01 -21.57
N VAL A 286 -4.49 1.14 -22.00
CA VAL A 286 -3.65 1.19 -23.21
C VAL A 286 -2.25 0.71 -22.89
N GLU A 287 -1.80 -0.27 -23.70
CA GLU A 287 -0.47 -0.86 -23.64
C GLU A 287 0.63 0.21 -23.85
N PRO A 288 1.83 0.04 -23.25
CA PRO A 288 2.87 1.06 -23.21
C PRO A 288 3.53 1.30 -24.58
N GLY A 289 3.05 2.31 -25.30
CA GLY A 289 3.65 2.74 -26.56
C GLY A 289 2.86 3.88 -27.22
N ASN A 290 3.33 4.30 -28.39
CA ASN A 290 2.58 5.23 -29.23
C ASN A 290 1.40 4.50 -29.87
N PHE A 291 0.23 5.13 -29.88
CA PHE A 291 -1.00 4.55 -30.43
C PHE A 291 -1.83 5.62 -31.13
N ASN A 292 -2.60 5.22 -32.14
CA ASN A 292 -3.59 6.09 -32.76
C ASN A 292 -5.00 5.62 -32.38
N LEU A 293 -5.84 6.58 -32.00
CA LEU A 293 -7.28 6.42 -31.79
C LEU A 293 -8.02 7.08 -32.96
N SER A 294 -8.86 6.33 -33.66
CA SER A 294 -9.75 6.85 -34.71
C SER A 294 -11.22 6.71 -34.29
N ILE A 295 -12.02 7.71 -34.60
CA ILE A 295 -13.48 7.68 -34.48
C ILE A 295 -14.05 8.02 -35.87
N LYS A 296 -14.96 7.19 -36.38
CA LYS A 296 -15.65 7.39 -37.66
C LYS A 296 -17.14 7.59 -37.45
N ASN A 297 -17.74 8.57 -38.12
CA ASN A 297 -19.19 8.70 -38.19
C ASN A 297 -19.80 7.75 -39.23
N CYS A 298 -21.08 7.45 -39.04
CA CYS A 298 -21.86 6.59 -39.92
C CYS A 298 -22.68 7.39 -40.94
N LYS A 299 -23.23 6.68 -41.92
CA LYS A 299 -24.25 7.21 -42.83
C LYS A 299 -25.60 7.30 -42.10
N LEU A 300 -26.30 8.42 -42.22
CA LEU A 300 -27.52 8.70 -41.45
C LEU A 300 -28.78 8.06 -42.07
N SER A 301 -29.76 7.74 -41.23
CA SER A 301 -31.08 7.24 -41.66
C SER A 301 -32.01 8.34 -42.20
N GLY A 302 -31.62 9.61 -42.09
CA GLY A 302 -32.41 10.79 -42.46
C GLY A 302 -31.98 12.02 -41.64
N PRO A 303 -32.69 13.16 -41.78
CA PRO A 303 -32.41 14.36 -40.99
C PRO A 303 -32.56 14.11 -39.49
N GLN A 304 -31.52 14.43 -38.73
CA GLN A 304 -31.47 14.28 -37.26
C GLN A 304 -31.49 15.68 -36.59
N PRO A 305 -32.08 15.85 -35.40
CA PRO A 305 -31.87 17.05 -34.59
C PRO A 305 -30.42 17.13 -34.09
N PRO A 306 -29.88 18.33 -33.76
CA PRO A 306 -28.49 18.47 -33.29
C PRO A 306 -28.15 17.66 -32.02
N SER A 307 -29.15 17.32 -31.20
CA SER A 307 -29.01 16.43 -30.04
C SER A 307 -28.78 14.96 -30.37
N GLN A 308 -28.83 14.59 -31.65
CA GLN A 308 -28.54 13.24 -32.18
C GLN A 308 -27.32 13.25 -33.13
N ASP A 309 -26.54 14.32 -33.20
CA ASP A 309 -25.24 14.33 -33.89
C ASP A 309 -24.19 13.49 -33.13
N LEU A 310 -23.11 13.08 -33.80
CA LEU A 310 -22.01 12.34 -33.19
C LEU A 310 -21.08 13.27 -32.41
N MET A 311 -21.30 13.36 -31.10
CA MET A 311 -20.39 14.02 -30.17
C MET A 311 -19.75 12.99 -29.25
N VAL A 312 -18.43 13.03 -29.09
CA VAL A 312 -17.71 12.24 -28.09
C VAL A 312 -16.74 13.15 -27.35
N HIS A 313 -16.89 13.22 -26.03
CA HIS A 313 -15.93 13.85 -25.11
C HIS A 313 -15.20 12.74 -24.38
N PHE A 314 -13.90 12.62 -24.63
CA PHE A 314 -13.05 11.62 -24.00
C PHE A 314 -11.78 12.26 -23.41
N GLN A 315 -11.25 11.57 -22.41
CA GLN A 315 -10.15 12.02 -21.58
C GLN A 315 -8.98 11.03 -21.71
N ILE A 316 -7.78 11.55 -21.93
CA ILE A 316 -6.53 10.76 -21.94
C ILE A 316 -5.74 11.13 -20.70
N SER A 317 -5.33 10.14 -19.92
CA SER A 317 -4.52 10.34 -18.71
C SER A 317 -3.19 9.61 -18.83
N ALA A 318 -2.08 10.35 -18.78
CA ALA A 318 -0.73 9.79 -18.70
C ALA A 318 -0.39 9.49 -17.23
N ILE A 319 -0.04 8.24 -16.92
CA ILE A 319 0.22 7.78 -15.55
C ILE A 319 1.63 7.17 -15.47
N ARG A 320 2.45 7.66 -14.53
CA ARG A 320 3.85 7.25 -14.36
C ARG A 320 3.94 5.84 -13.79
N ARG A 321 4.72 4.97 -14.44
CA ARG A 321 5.02 3.63 -13.93
C ARG A 321 5.99 3.66 -12.75
N SER A 322 5.67 2.87 -11.75
CA SER A 322 6.55 2.51 -10.64
C SER A 322 7.28 1.20 -10.95
N LYS A 323 8.45 1.32 -11.60
CA LYS A 323 9.34 0.17 -11.83
C LYS A 323 10.17 -0.11 -10.57
N GLY A 324 9.97 -1.27 -9.98
CA GLY A 324 10.96 -1.89 -9.09
C GLY A 324 11.85 -2.87 -9.86
N GLN A 325 13.13 -2.91 -9.51
CA GLN A 325 14.05 -3.97 -9.93
C GLN A 325 14.76 -4.48 -8.68
N CYS A 326 14.77 -5.80 -8.52
CA CYS A 326 15.32 -6.50 -7.36
C CYS A 326 16.16 -7.66 -7.88
N GLU A 327 17.45 -7.57 -7.64
CA GLU A 327 18.45 -8.56 -8.02
C GLU A 327 18.68 -9.46 -6.80
N VAL A 328 18.50 -10.77 -6.97
CA VAL A 328 18.32 -11.70 -5.84
C VAL A 328 19.27 -12.89 -5.96
N ASP A 329 20.30 -12.87 -5.14
CA ASP A 329 21.08 -14.05 -4.79
C ASP A 329 20.59 -14.61 -3.43
N LEU A 330 20.34 -15.92 -3.39
CA LEU A 330 19.97 -16.65 -2.18
C LEU A 330 21.15 -17.50 -1.69
N PRO A 331 21.44 -17.53 -0.36
CA PRO A 331 22.67 -18.13 0.16
C PRO A 331 22.67 -19.66 0.07
N GLU A 332 23.67 -20.21 -0.64
CA GLU A 332 23.84 -21.66 -0.93
C GLU A 332 23.81 -22.56 0.30
N LYS A 333 24.22 -22.06 1.48
CA LYS A 333 24.34 -22.83 2.72
C LYS A 333 23.03 -23.42 3.24
N GLN A 334 21.88 -23.02 2.70
CA GLN A 334 20.58 -23.59 3.00
C GLN A 334 19.74 -23.71 1.72
N VAL A 335 18.99 -24.81 1.57
CA VAL A 335 18.06 -24.98 0.45
C VAL A 335 16.81 -24.15 0.72
N LEU A 336 16.91 -22.87 0.37
CA LEU A 336 15.89 -21.85 0.49
C LEU A 336 15.13 -21.70 -0.84
N GLN A 337 13.81 -21.57 -0.76
CA GLN A 337 12.97 -21.20 -1.89
C GLN A 337 11.98 -20.10 -1.47
N ILE A 338 11.92 -19.01 -2.22
CA ILE A 338 10.98 -17.90 -2.00
C ILE A 338 9.98 -17.90 -3.16
N ARG A 339 8.73 -18.25 -2.85
CA ARG A 339 7.60 -18.19 -3.78
C ARG A 339 6.90 -16.84 -3.66
N VAL A 340 6.95 -16.06 -4.72
CA VAL A 340 6.34 -14.73 -4.87
C VAL A 340 5.05 -14.91 -5.67
N LYS A 341 3.87 -14.63 -5.09
CA LYS A 341 2.57 -14.72 -5.78
C LYS A 341 1.90 -13.34 -5.89
N LYS A 342 1.46 -12.97 -7.09
CA LYS A 342 0.56 -11.85 -7.33
C LYS A 342 -0.88 -12.17 -6.86
N LYS A 343 -1.57 -11.22 -6.23
CA LYS A 343 -3.01 -11.32 -5.94
C LYS A 343 -3.86 -11.10 -7.18
N GLU A 344 -4.93 -11.89 -7.29
CA GLU A 344 -5.94 -11.75 -8.32
C GLU A 344 -6.56 -10.34 -8.33
N LYS A 345 -6.89 -9.82 -9.52
CA LYS A 345 -7.46 -8.48 -9.76
C LYS A 345 -6.56 -7.27 -9.41
N THR A 346 -5.25 -7.48 -9.21
CA THR A 346 -4.28 -6.37 -9.09
C THR A 346 -3.68 -5.97 -10.44
N THR A 347 -3.38 -4.68 -10.62
CA THR A 347 -2.69 -4.12 -11.80
C THR A 347 -1.22 -4.48 -11.86
N CYS A 348 -0.61 -4.79 -10.71
CA CYS A 348 0.75 -5.29 -10.53
C CYS A 348 1.19 -6.27 -11.63
N VAL A 349 2.33 -6.01 -12.28
CA VAL A 349 2.96 -6.95 -13.22
C VAL A 349 4.31 -7.38 -12.65
N LEU A 350 4.48 -8.70 -12.52
CA LEU A 350 5.75 -9.33 -12.18
C LEU A 350 6.38 -9.92 -13.44
N LYS A 351 7.67 -9.63 -13.65
CA LYS A 351 8.50 -10.26 -14.68
C LYS A 351 9.74 -10.90 -14.06
N LEU A 352 10.00 -12.14 -14.46
CA LEU A 352 11.27 -12.83 -14.25
C LEU A 352 11.97 -12.92 -15.60
N ASP A 353 13.19 -12.39 -15.70
CA ASP A 353 14.03 -12.48 -16.92
C ASP A 353 13.27 -12.09 -18.21
N SER A 354 12.49 -11.00 -18.09
CA SER A 354 11.56 -10.42 -19.09
C SER A 354 10.24 -11.16 -19.35
N VAL A 355 10.06 -12.38 -18.86
CA VAL A 355 8.80 -13.16 -18.98
C VAL A 355 7.79 -12.75 -17.91
N MET A 356 6.52 -12.51 -18.27
CA MET A 356 5.46 -12.19 -17.32
C MET A 356 4.97 -13.44 -16.57
N MET A 357 4.81 -13.38 -15.25
CA MET A 357 4.34 -14.52 -14.43
C MET A 357 3.52 -14.07 -13.20
N ASP A 358 2.35 -14.67 -12.97
CA ASP A 358 1.55 -14.43 -11.75
C ASP A 358 2.13 -15.11 -10.49
N THR A 359 3.10 -16.02 -10.67
CA THR A 359 3.80 -16.68 -9.57
C THR A 359 5.23 -17.01 -9.99
N ILE A 360 6.19 -16.52 -9.21
CA ILE A 360 7.63 -16.72 -9.38
C ILE A 360 8.14 -17.58 -8.22
N THR A 361 9.12 -18.44 -8.45
CA THR A 361 9.79 -19.21 -7.40
C THR A 361 11.29 -19.04 -7.53
N ILE A 362 11.88 -18.28 -6.60
CA ILE A 362 13.31 -18.01 -6.48
C ILE A 362 13.91 -19.14 -5.64
N ALA A 363 15.06 -19.70 -6.02
CA ALA A 363 15.70 -20.82 -5.33
C ALA A 363 17.20 -20.60 -5.09
N SER A 364 17.73 -21.17 -4.00
CA SER A 364 19.16 -21.11 -3.66
C SER A 364 20.06 -21.69 -4.75
N GLY A 365 21.22 -21.05 -4.99
CA GLY A 365 22.18 -21.41 -6.04
C GLY A 365 21.94 -20.77 -7.43
N ASN A 366 20.85 -19.99 -7.60
CA ASN A 366 20.56 -19.25 -8.83
C ASN A 366 20.48 -17.74 -8.55
N HIS A 367 21.07 -16.94 -9.45
CA HIS A 367 20.85 -15.49 -9.56
C HIS A 367 19.54 -15.21 -10.32
N PHE A 368 18.81 -14.15 -9.95
CA PHE A 368 17.56 -13.77 -10.61
C PHE A 368 17.37 -12.25 -10.66
N VAL A 369 16.82 -11.72 -11.77
CA VAL A 369 16.45 -10.30 -11.91
C VAL A 369 14.92 -10.13 -11.91
N LEU A 370 14.36 -9.98 -10.71
CA LEU A 370 12.93 -9.70 -10.52
C LEU A 370 12.63 -8.24 -10.92
N ASN A 371 11.77 -8.04 -11.92
CA ASN A 371 11.24 -6.73 -12.27
C ASN A 371 9.76 -6.66 -11.87
N SER A 372 9.39 -5.67 -11.07
CA SER A 372 8.00 -5.37 -10.70
C SER A 372 7.56 -4.04 -11.31
N PHE A 373 6.31 -3.98 -11.75
CA PHE A 373 5.69 -2.77 -12.27
C PHE A 373 4.35 -2.58 -11.57
N ASP A 374 4.16 -1.42 -10.93
CA ASP A 374 2.86 -0.98 -10.39
C ASP A 374 2.27 -1.96 -9.36
N CYS A 375 3.16 -2.45 -8.49
CA CYS A 375 2.89 -3.38 -7.40
C CYS A 375 3.10 -2.72 -6.04
N HIS A 376 2.04 -2.59 -5.23
CA HIS A 376 2.17 -2.27 -3.81
C HIS A 376 2.59 -3.51 -3.00
N LYS A 377 3.13 -3.32 -1.79
CA LYS A 377 3.54 -4.43 -0.92
C LYS A 377 2.37 -5.38 -0.59
N ASP A 378 1.15 -4.86 -0.50
CA ASP A 378 -0.05 -5.67 -0.26
C ASP A 378 -0.58 -6.42 -1.49
N ASP A 379 -0.11 -6.13 -2.71
CA ASP A 379 -0.53 -6.85 -3.92
C ASP A 379 0.17 -8.21 -4.09
N ILE A 380 1.26 -8.43 -3.34
CA ILE A 380 2.14 -9.59 -3.48
C ILE A 380 2.23 -10.34 -2.16
N GLU A 381 2.03 -11.66 -2.23
CA GLU A 381 2.13 -12.57 -1.09
C GLU A 381 3.40 -13.42 -1.21
N LEU A 382 4.25 -13.36 -0.18
CA LEU A 382 5.48 -14.13 -0.10
C LEU A 382 5.24 -15.40 0.74
N THR A 383 5.66 -16.55 0.20
CA THR A 383 5.76 -17.82 0.92
C THR A 383 7.20 -18.31 0.87
N VAL A 384 7.80 -18.54 2.02
CA VAL A 384 9.18 -19.03 2.15
C VAL A 384 9.18 -20.50 2.52
N ASN A 385 9.92 -21.33 1.78
CA ASN A 385 10.23 -22.71 2.12
C ASN A 385 11.72 -22.80 2.45
N GLN A 386 12.08 -23.40 3.58
CA GLN A 386 13.46 -23.52 4.07
C GLN A 386 13.69 -24.97 4.50
N THR A 387 14.52 -25.70 3.75
CA THR A 387 14.89 -27.08 4.11
C THR A 387 16.13 -27.08 4.99
N ILE A 388 16.04 -27.82 6.10
CA ILE A 388 17.11 -28.00 7.09
C ILE A 388 17.36 -29.50 7.20
N GLU A 389 18.50 -29.94 6.64
CA GLU A 389 18.88 -31.35 6.51
C GLU A 389 20.08 -31.67 7.40
N CYS A 390 19.98 -32.74 8.19
CA CYS A 390 21.08 -33.38 8.91
C CYS A 390 21.14 -34.86 8.49
N LYS A 391 22.27 -35.27 7.88
CA LYS A 391 22.46 -36.63 7.35
C LYS A 391 23.07 -37.56 8.37
N GLU A 392 24.18 -37.16 9.00
CA GLU A 392 24.81 -37.92 10.07
C GLU A 392 24.59 -37.28 11.45
N TRP A 393 24.57 -38.11 12.49
CA TRP A 393 24.57 -37.67 13.89
C TRP A 393 25.77 -36.78 14.29
N ARG A 394 26.77 -36.64 13.41
CA ARG A 394 27.92 -35.74 13.56
C ARG A 394 27.59 -34.30 13.14
N ASP A 395 26.67 -34.14 12.19
CA ASP A 395 26.24 -32.83 11.65
C ASP A 395 25.11 -32.24 12.50
N CYS A 396 24.32 -33.10 13.14
CA CYS A 396 23.31 -32.74 14.13
C CYS A 396 23.96 -32.31 15.44
N ALA A 397 23.90 -31.01 15.79
CA ALA A 397 24.22 -30.60 17.16
C ALA A 397 23.15 -31.12 18.14
N SER A 398 23.58 -31.59 19.31
CA SER A 398 22.69 -32.06 20.39
C SER A 398 21.97 -30.91 21.12
N THR A 399 22.31 -29.66 20.81
CA THR A 399 21.74 -28.44 21.40
C THR A 399 20.57 -27.91 20.55
N PRO A 400 19.44 -27.47 21.14
CA PRO A 400 18.32 -26.90 20.39
C PRO A 400 18.71 -25.66 19.58
N PHE A 401 18.53 -25.72 18.26
CA PHE A 401 18.78 -24.61 17.33
C PHE A 401 17.53 -23.77 17.09
N PRO A 402 17.63 -22.43 16.94
CA PRO A 402 16.49 -21.57 16.65
C PRO A 402 15.94 -21.76 15.23
N LEU A 403 14.61 -21.84 15.11
CA LEU A 403 13.91 -21.66 13.84
C LEU A 403 13.73 -20.17 13.59
N THR A 404 14.63 -19.60 12.79
CA THR A 404 14.64 -18.19 12.38
C THR A 404 14.81 -18.07 10.87
N PHE A 405 14.22 -17.03 10.29
CA PHE A 405 14.38 -16.67 8.89
C PHE A 405 15.05 -15.29 8.81
N SER A 406 16.37 -15.26 8.68
CA SER A 406 17.10 -14.01 8.45
C SER A 406 17.47 -13.90 6.97
N TYR A 407 16.69 -13.12 6.24
CA TYR A 407 17.03 -12.67 4.89
C TYR A 407 16.55 -11.24 4.72
N ASP A 408 17.43 -10.35 4.28
CA ASP A 408 17.20 -8.91 4.28
C ASP A 408 16.37 -8.49 3.05
N GLN A 409 15.05 -8.69 3.12
CA GLN A 409 14.11 -8.53 2.00
C GLN A 409 13.82 -7.07 1.62
N GLN A 410 14.84 -6.20 1.58
CA GLN A 410 14.66 -4.79 1.24
C GLN A 410 14.24 -4.56 -0.22
N CYS A 411 14.63 -5.42 -1.17
CA CYS A 411 14.22 -5.28 -2.57
C CYS A 411 13.00 -6.10 -3.02
N ILE A 412 12.68 -7.25 -2.39
CA ILE A 412 11.55 -8.09 -2.84
C ILE A 412 10.23 -7.44 -2.40
N PRO A 413 9.36 -6.97 -3.32
CA PRO A 413 8.10 -6.35 -2.94
C PRO A 413 7.10 -7.43 -2.50
N GLY A 414 6.52 -7.28 -1.30
CA GLY A 414 5.44 -8.13 -0.82
C GLY A 414 5.26 -8.13 0.70
N VAL A 415 4.28 -8.89 1.16
CA VAL A 415 4.05 -9.21 2.58
C VAL A 415 4.29 -10.71 2.80
N LEU A 416 5.12 -11.05 3.78
CA LEU A 416 5.36 -12.43 4.20
C LEU A 416 4.12 -13.02 4.86
N LYS A 417 3.46 -13.95 4.16
CA LYS A 417 2.24 -14.64 4.64
C LYS A 417 2.55 -15.93 5.35
N LYS A 418 3.54 -16.70 4.86
CA LYS A 418 3.82 -18.04 5.35
C LYS A 418 5.31 -18.38 5.26
N ILE A 419 5.83 -19.01 6.31
CA ILE A 419 7.14 -19.68 6.34
C ILE A 419 6.88 -21.18 6.53
N ILE A 420 7.64 -22.03 5.85
CA ILE A 420 7.59 -23.49 5.97
C ILE A 420 9.02 -24.00 6.19
N TRP A 421 9.28 -24.57 7.36
CA TRP A 421 10.50 -25.31 7.64
C TRP A 421 10.28 -26.79 7.35
N LEU A 422 11.10 -27.36 6.48
CA LEU A 422 11.19 -28.80 6.24
C LEU A 422 12.39 -29.32 7.02
N LEU A 423 12.14 -30.02 8.13
CA LEU A 423 13.19 -30.63 8.95
C LEU A 423 13.41 -32.07 8.48
N GLN A 424 14.65 -32.41 8.17
CA GLN A 424 15.07 -33.75 7.74
C GLN A 424 16.25 -34.19 8.61
N GLY A 425 16.05 -35.25 9.39
CA GLY A 425 17.06 -35.83 10.28
C GLY A 425 17.48 -37.25 9.89
N PRO A 426 18.43 -37.83 10.64
CA PRO A 426 18.92 -39.19 10.41
C PRO A 426 17.80 -40.25 10.47
N GLN A 427 18.03 -41.42 9.87
CA GLN A 427 17.10 -42.56 9.99
C GLN A 427 16.88 -42.94 11.46
N ASN A 428 15.62 -43.22 11.81
CA ASN A 428 15.17 -43.52 13.18
C ASN A 428 15.48 -42.42 14.22
N SER A 429 15.65 -41.16 13.78
CA SER A 429 15.61 -39.99 14.66
C SER A 429 14.18 -39.59 15.03
N ALA A 430 14.03 -38.97 16.20
CA ALA A 430 12.84 -38.24 16.61
C ALA A 430 13.14 -36.73 16.65
N VAL A 431 12.23 -35.90 16.15
CA VAL A 431 12.36 -34.44 16.20
C VAL A 431 11.80 -33.92 17.51
N GLU A 432 12.60 -33.11 18.20
CA GLU A 432 12.23 -32.37 19.40
C GLU A 432 12.04 -30.89 19.07
N LEU A 433 10.95 -30.30 19.55
CA LEU A 433 10.59 -28.89 19.41
C LEU A 433 10.39 -28.28 20.80
N GLN A 434 11.05 -27.17 21.09
CA GLN A 434 11.01 -26.50 22.39
C GLN A 434 10.83 -24.98 22.20
N THR A 435 10.10 -24.31 23.08
CA THR A 435 10.01 -22.83 23.05
C THR A 435 11.10 -22.20 23.93
N PRO A 436 11.98 -21.33 23.39
CA PRO A 436 13.03 -20.69 24.19
C PRO A 436 12.50 -19.60 25.12
N ALA A 437 11.35 -18.99 24.80
CA ALA A 437 10.67 -18.01 25.65
C ALA A 437 9.14 -18.04 25.44
N GLY A 438 8.41 -18.53 26.44
CA GLY A 438 6.94 -18.59 26.44
C GLY A 438 6.37 -19.81 25.73
N ASP A 439 5.50 -20.55 26.41
CA ASP A 439 5.03 -21.88 25.99
C ASP A 439 3.98 -21.82 24.86
N LEU A 440 3.72 -22.95 24.20
CA LEU A 440 2.69 -23.08 23.16
C LEU A 440 1.29 -23.35 23.75
N ARG A 441 0.26 -22.77 23.14
CA ARG A 441 -1.17 -23.12 23.31
C ARG A 441 -1.59 -24.00 22.14
N TYR A 442 -2.27 -25.11 22.41
CA TYR A 442 -2.94 -25.91 21.38
C TYR A 442 -4.23 -25.21 20.90
N CYS A 443 -4.45 -25.21 19.58
CA CYS A 443 -5.53 -24.50 18.90
C CYS A 443 -6.54 -25.49 18.29
N PRO A 444 -7.66 -25.81 18.97
CA PRO A 444 -8.67 -26.71 18.42
C PRO A 444 -9.53 -26.00 17.34
N PRO A 445 -10.06 -26.71 16.32
CA PRO A 445 -10.63 -26.08 15.11
C PRO A 445 -11.82 -25.11 15.29
N LYS A 446 -12.49 -25.12 16.44
CA LYS A 446 -13.58 -24.16 16.76
C LYS A 446 -13.09 -22.87 17.41
N ASP A 447 -11.89 -22.91 17.99
CA ASP A 447 -11.31 -21.83 18.78
C ASP A 447 -10.24 -21.16 17.91
N LYS A 448 -10.63 -20.08 17.20
CA LYS A 448 -9.67 -19.29 16.42
C LYS A 448 -8.69 -18.64 17.40
N CYS A 449 -7.52 -19.24 17.55
CA CYS A 449 -6.41 -18.68 18.31
C CYS A 449 -6.12 -17.26 17.82
N ASN A 450 -6.58 -16.26 18.60
CA ASN A 450 -6.52 -14.84 18.26
C ASN A 450 -5.11 -14.28 18.50
N SER A 451 -4.15 -14.86 17.78
CA SER A 451 -2.72 -14.59 17.87
C SER A 451 -2.19 -14.20 16.49
N ILE A 452 -1.16 -13.38 16.48
CA ILE A 452 -0.52 -12.86 15.26
C ILE A 452 0.16 -14.00 14.46
N LEU A 453 0.52 -15.08 15.16
CA LEU A 453 1.22 -16.25 14.63
C LEU A 453 0.38 -17.52 14.86
N LEU A 454 0.10 -18.25 13.77
CA LEU A 454 -0.46 -19.60 13.81
C LEU A 454 0.57 -20.61 13.29
N LEU A 455 0.92 -21.58 14.12
CA LEU A 455 1.82 -22.68 13.79
C LEU A 455 1.00 -23.93 13.46
N ASN A 456 1.42 -24.67 12.45
CA ASN A 456 0.88 -25.99 12.13
C ASN A 456 2.05 -26.97 11.93
N VAL A 457 2.03 -28.09 12.64
CA VAL A 457 3.07 -29.14 12.57
C VAL A 457 2.47 -30.36 11.88
N SER A 458 3.20 -30.97 10.94
CA SER A 458 2.68 -32.05 10.08
C SER A 458 3.76 -33.04 9.62
N HIS A 459 3.35 -34.29 9.44
CA HIS A 459 4.17 -35.34 8.84
C HIS A 459 4.22 -35.14 7.32
N VAL A 460 5.42 -35.09 6.74
CA VAL A 460 5.60 -34.91 5.29
C VAL A 460 5.20 -36.16 4.52
N THR A 461 5.53 -37.33 5.07
CA THR A 461 5.33 -38.66 4.47
C THR A 461 3.86 -39.09 4.37
N SER A 462 2.97 -38.51 5.19
CA SER A 462 1.57 -38.94 5.30
C SER A 462 0.55 -37.80 5.23
N GLY A 463 0.99 -36.54 5.18
CA GLY A 463 0.11 -35.36 5.17
C GLY A 463 -0.69 -35.13 6.46
N ILE A 464 -0.51 -35.98 7.48
CA ILE A 464 -1.23 -35.91 8.75
C ILE A 464 -0.70 -34.72 9.56
N THR A 465 -1.58 -33.82 9.98
CA THR A 465 -1.26 -32.73 10.91
C THR A 465 -1.22 -33.26 12.34
N LEU A 466 -0.17 -32.92 13.09
CA LEU A 466 -0.10 -33.16 14.53
C LEU A 466 -1.13 -32.27 15.24
N GLY A 467 -1.15 -30.98 14.90
CA GLY A 467 -2.07 -29.99 15.44
C GLY A 467 -1.69 -28.57 15.03
N GLN A 468 -2.58 -27.63 15.37
CA GLN A 468 -2.30 -26.20 15.29
C GLN A 468 -1.95 -25.66 16.67
N PHE A 469 -1.04 -24.69 16.72
CA PHE A 469 -0.52 -24.10 17.95
C PHE A 469 -0.31 -22.58 17.80
N CYS A 470 -0.31 -21.85 18.91
CA CYS A 470 0.11 -20.45 18.94
C CYS A 470 0.93 -20.13 20.21
N PRO A 471 1.68 -19.01 20.26
CA PRO A 471 2.39 -18.60 21.48
C PRO A 471 1.46 -18.27 22.66
N LYS A 472 2.03 -18.27 23.88
CA LYS A 472 1.37 -17.98 25.17
C LYS A 472 0.35 -19.04 25.62
N GLY A 473 0.82 -20.26 25.81
CA GLY A 473 0.06 -21.36 26.42
C GLY A 473 0.78 -22.04 27.59
N THR A 474 0.86 -23.37 27.51
CA THR A 474 1.33 -24.26 28.60
C THR A 474 2.10 -25.50 28.11
N ILE A 475 2.24 -25.72 26.80
CA ILE A 475 3.05 -26.81 26.21
C ILE A 475 4.49 -26.31 26.01
N GLN A 476 5.43 -26.86 26.77
CA GLN A 476 6.84 -26.43 26.79
C GLN A 476 7.69 -27.09 25.71
N LYS A 477 7.39 -28.36 25.41
CA LYS A 477 8.19 -29.24 24.56
C LYS A 477 7.30 -30.28 23.89
N ILE A 478 7.62 -30.60 22.64
CA ILE A 478 6.94 -31.59 21.80
C ILE A 478 8.03 -32.48 21.17
N GLN A 479 7.93 -33.79 21.32
CA GLN A 479 8.82 -34.76 20.67
C GLN A 479 7.99 -35.66 19.74
N ILE A 480 8.50 -35.92 18.54
CA ILE A 480 7.77 -36.57 17.45
C ILE A 480 8.66 -37.68 16.86
N ARG A 481 8.19 -38.92 16.87
CA ARG A 481 8.89 -40.08 16.30
C ARG A 481 8.73 -40.15 14.79
N GLU A 482 9.38 -39.22 14.11
CA GLU A 482 9.39 -39.05 12.65
C GLU A 482 10.68 -38.33 12.26
N SER A 483 11.42 -38.82 11.26
CA SER A 483 12.67 -38.19 10.82
C SER A 483 12.47 -37.02 9.86
N MET A 484 11.26 -36.85 9.28
CA MET A 484 10.93 -35.78 8.35
C MET A 484 9.58 -35.11 8.66
N ILE A 485 9.63 -33.90 9.21
CA ILE A 485 8.45 -33.09 9.56
C ILE A 485 8.45 -31.74 8.84
N ALA A 486 7.25 -31.22 8.56
CA ALA A 486 7.04 -29.85 8.10
C ALA A 486 6.35 -29.03 9.19
N ILE A 487 6.95 -27.88 9.50
CA ILE A 487 6.42 -26.86 10.42
C ILE A 487 6.08 -25.64 9.57
N SER A 488 4.83 -25.17 9.57
CA SER A 488 4.47 -23.94 8.88
C SER A 488 3.95 -22.87 9.83
N ALA A 489 4.58 -21.70 9.80
CA ALA A 489 4.12 -20.47 10.43
C ALA A 489 3.31 -19.65 9.43
N SER A 490 2.05 -19.33 9.77
CA SER A 490 1.21 -18.37 9.06
C SER A 490 1.10 -17.09 9.87
N VAL A 491 1.35 -15.94 9.22
CA VAL A 491 1.31 -14.62 9.85
C VAL A 491 -0.03 -13.95 9.55
N MET A 492 -0.79 -13.61 10.61
CA MET A 492 -2.17 -13.11 10.50
C MET A 492 -2.29 -11.57 10.48
N SER A 493 -1.19 -10.84 10.74
CA SER A 493 -1.16 -9.36 10.73
C SER A 493 0.07 -8.84 9.96
N SER A 494 -0.11 -7.78 9.18
CA SER A 494 0.88 -7.24 8.23
C SER A 494 2.12 -6.62 8.87
N ASN A 495 2.07 -6.17 10.13
CA ASN A 495 3.10 -5.32 10.72
C ASN A 495 4.27 -6.06 11.42
N TYR A 496 4.40 -7.39 11.27
CA TYR A 496 5.31 -8.21 12.09
C TYR A 496 6.44 -8.91 11.31
N TRP A 497 7.30 -8.12 10.66
CA TRP A 497 8.64 -8.58 10.20
C TRP A 497 9.49 -9.15 11.35
N ASN A 498 9.27 -8.68 12.58
CA ASN A 498 9.98 -9.12 13.80
C ASN A 498 9.72 -10.58 14.22
N LEU A 499 8.83 -11.32 13.54
CA LEU A 499 8.67 -12.77 13.72
C LEU A 499 9.77 -13.58 13.03
N ALA A 500 10.47 -13.00 12.05
CA ALA A 500 11.54 -13.67 11.32
C ALA A 500 12.89 -13.62 12.08
N THR A 501 13.10 -12.54 12.85
CA THR A 501 14.36 -12.21 13.54
C THR A 501 14.42 -12.62 15.02
N LYS A 502 13.30 -12.92 15.68
CA LYS A 502 13.27 -13.39 17.07
C LYS A 502 12.89 -14.88 17.15
N PRO A 503 13.72 -15.76 17.74
CA PRO A 503 13.42 -17.18 17.81
C PRO A 503 12.27 -17.46 18.78
N PHE A 504 11.13 -17.92 18.25
CA PHE A 504 9.97 -18.31 19.05
C PHE A 504 9.87 -19.83 19.25
N LEU A 505 10.61 -20.63 18.48
CA LEU A 505 10.69 -22.08 18.55
C LEU A 505 12.12 -22.52 18.23
N THR A 506 12.63 -23.51 18.95
CA THR A 506 13.87 -24.24 18.65
C THR A 506 13.56 -25.68 18.26
N TYR A 507 14.47 -26.31 17.53
CA TYR A 507 14.41 -27.73 17.17
C TYR A 507 15.72 -28.44 17.53
N SER A 508 15.64 -29.74 17.78
CA SER A 508 16.79 -30.65 17.84
C SER A 508 16.40 -32.04 17.34
N PHE A 509 17.39 -32.84 16.96
CA PHE A 509 17.21 -34.25 16.64
C PHE A 509 17.63 -35.11 17.84
N THR A 510 16.82 -36.09 18.18
CA THR A 510 17.00 -37.00 19.32
C THR A 510 16.94 -38.45 18.88
N GLN A 511 17.63 -39.34 19.60
CA GLN A 511 17.57 -40.78 19.32
C GLN A 511 16.15 -41.31 19.56
N ASP A 512 15.85 -42.47 18.96
CA ASP A 512 14.49 -43.03 18.87
C ASP A 512 13.76 -43.12 20.22
N ILE A 513 12.49 -42.68 20.24
CA ILE A 513 11.65 -42.62 21.44
C ILE A 513 10.61 -43.76 21.46
N SER A 514 10.20 -44.20 22.66
CA SER A 514 9.22 -45.28 22.84
C SER A 514 7.85 -44.93 22.24
N GLU A 515 7.33 -43.76 22.57
CA GLU A 515 6.07 -43.20 22.08
C GLU A 515 6.18 -42.67 20.65
N HIS A 516 5.04 -42.47 19.97
CA HIS A 516 5.05 -41.73 18.70
C HIS A 516 5.08 -40.21 18.92
N TYR A 517 4.50 -39.74 20.03
CA TYR A 517 4.39 -38.33 20.37
C TYR A 517 4.53 -38.14 21.90
N ILE A 518 5.39 -37.22 22.33
CA ILE A 518 5.51 -36.82 23.75
C ILE A 518 5.30 -35.32 23.85
N PHE A 519 4.47 -34.89 24.81
CA PHE A 519 4.19 -33.48 25.08
C PHE A 519 4.52 -33.17 26.54
N THR A 520 5.43 -32.22 26.81
CA THR A 520 5.66 -31.70 28.15
C THR A 520 4.77 -30.48 28.38
N VAL A 521 3.99 -30.51 29.45
CA VAL A 521 2.94 -29.51 29.74
C VAL A 521 3.07 -29.00 31.18
N ALA A 522 3.07 -27.68 31.35
CA ALA A 522 3.02 -27.00 32.65
C ALA A 522 1.74 -26.13 32.72
N PRO A 523 0.62 -26.67 33.26
CA PRO A 523 -0.63 -25.92 33.40
C PRO A 523 -0.47 -24.71 34.32
N LYS A 524 -1.36 -23.71 34.18
CA LYS A 524 -1.35 -22.46 34.96
C LYS A 524 -2.71 -22.22 35.60
N MET A 525 -2.76 -21.46 36.70
CA MET A 525 -4.01 -21.23 37.44
C MET A 525 -5.04 -20.41 36.64
N ASP A 526 -4.59 -19.42 35.87
CA ASP A 526 -5.48 -18.40 35.29
C ASP A 526 -6.27 -18.89 34.06
N ASN A 527 -5.87 -20.00 33.44
CA ASN A 527 -6.48 -20.50 32.20
C ASN A 527 -6.51 -22.04 32.13
N PRO A 528 -7.64 -22.64 31.73
CA PRO A 528 -7.73 -24.09 31.51
C PRO A 528 -6.78 -24.54 30.39
N THR A 529 -5.97 -25.57 30.66
CA THR A 529 -5.09 -26.17 29.66
C THR A 529 -5.86 -27.20 28.83
N VAL A 530 -6.26 -26.79 27.64
CA VAL A 530 -6.99 -27.64 26.68
C VAL A 530 -6.00 -28.39 25.77
N LEU A 531 -6.15 -29.71 25.69
CA LEU A 531 -5.28 -30.61 24.93
C LEU A 531 -6.13 -31.58 24.10
N GLY A 532 -5.65 -31.93 22.91
CA GLY A 532 -6.28 -32.92 22.03
C GLY A 532 -5.27 -33.92 21.48
N THR A 533 -5.73 -35.13 21.16
CA THR A 533 -4.92 -36.14 20.46
C THR A 533 -4.38 -35.62 19.12
N PRO A 534 -3.19 -36.07 18.69
CA PRO A 534 -2.68 -35.87 17.34
C PRO A 534 -3.76 -36.03 16.26
N ALA A 535 -3.76 -35.13 15.28
CA ALA A 535 -4.73 -35.07 14.18
C ALA A 535 -6.21 -34.93 14.61
N TRP A 536 -6.51 -34.43 15.81
CA TRP A 536 -7.86 -34.00 16.17
C TRP A 536 -8.36 -32.90 15.19
N PRO A 537 -9.58 -33.02 14.60
CA PRO A 537 -10.68 -33.90 14.98
C PRO A 537 -10.80 -35.16 14.12
N SER A 538 -9.93 -35.36 13.13
CA SER A 538 -9.91 -36.52 12.22
C SER A 538 -9.59 -37.82 12.98
N GLY A 539 -8.64 -37.72 13.92
CA GLY A 539 -8.25 -38.80 14.83
C GLY A 539 -6.85 -39.32 14.61
N MET A 540 -6.29 -39.92 15.66
CA MET A 540 -4.88 -40.28 15.75
C MET A 540 -4.52 -41.43 14.79
N LYS A 541 -3.27 -41.44 14.29
CA LYS A 541 -2.71 -42.50 13.43
C LYS A 541 -2.94 -43.89 14.06
N SER A 542 -3.34 -44.88 13.25
CA SER A 542 -3.55 -46.26 13.71
C SER A 542 -2.30 -46.85 14.36
N SER A 543 -2.47 -47.63 15.43
CA SER A 543 -1.38 -48.27 16.18
C SER A 543 -0.30 -47.31 16.73
N SER A 544 -0.63 -46.03 16.95
CA SER A 544 0.29 -45.05 17.53
C SER A 544 -0.02 -44.70 18.99
N THR A 545 0.95 -44.09 19.65
CA THR A 545 0.98 -43.80 21.10
C THR A 545 1.32 -42.33 21.35
N VAL A 546 0.60 -41.69 22.26
CA VAL A 546 0.86 -40.31 22.70
C VAL A 546 0.90 -40.25 24.23
N SER A 547 1.90 -39.57 24.78
CA SER A 547 2.04 -39.35 26.23
C SER A 547 2.18 -37.86 26.54
N TRP A 548 1.39 -37.37 27.49
CA TRP A 548 1.51 -36.04 28.06
C TRP A 548 2.17 -36.13 29.44
N ILE A 549 3.32 -35.48 29.58
CA ILE A 549 4.04 -35.31 30.84
C ILE A 549 3.54 -34.01 31.46
N VAL A 550 2.64 -34.11 32.45
CA VAL A 550 2.00 -32.95 33.07
C VAL A 550 2.71 -32.61 34.37
N ASN A 551 3.47 -31.53 34.35
CA ASN A 551 4.23 -30.99 35.47
C ASN A 551 3.35 -30.04 36.29
N LEU A 552 3.15 -30.34 37.57
CA LEU A 552 2.42 -29.51 38.53
C LEU A 552 3.38 -28.94 39.58
N GLU A 553 3.16 -27.71 40.01
CA GLU A 553 3.86 -27.16 41.17
C GLU A 553 3.29 -27.75 42.48
N PRO A 554 4.11 -28.00 43.53
CA PRO A 554 3.70 -28.81 44.70
C PRO A 554 2.50 -28.29 45.51
N GLN A 555 2.18 -26.99 45.39
CA GLN A 555 1.03 -26.35 46.04
C GLN A 555 -0.29 -26.51 45.27
N PHE A 556 -0.28 -27.12 44.07
CA PHE A 556 -1.47 -27.33 43.26
C PHE A 556 -1.82 -28.81 43.08
N LYS A 557 -3.11 -29.09 43.02
CA LYS A 557 -3.69 -30.33 42.50
C LYS A 557 -4.34 -30.02 41.15
N SER A 558 -4.45 -30.98 40.26
CA SER A 558 -5.15 -30.78 38.98
C SER A 558 -6.45 -31.58 38.89
N ASN A 559 -7.45 -31.03 38.21
CA ASN A 559 -8.63 -31.77 37.75
C ASN A 559 -8.52 -31.98 36.23
N VAL A 560 -8.55 -33.24 35.80
CA VAL A 560 -8.47 -33.66 34.39
C VAL A 560 -9.88 -34.03 33.92
N LYS A 561 -10.45 -33.21 33.04
CA LYS A 561 -11.79 -33.38 32.46
C LYS A 561 -11.70 -33.90 31.04
N PHE A 562 -12.47 -34.94 30.71
CA PHE A 562 -12.49 -35.53 29.37
C PHE A 562 -13.71 -35.00 28.59
N ARG A 563 -13.53 -33.90 27.85
CA ARG A 563 -14.60 -33.19 27.14
C ARG A 563 -15.22 -33.98 25.99
N ASN A 564 -14.43 -34.75 25.24
CA ASN A 564 -14.91 -35.58 24.13
C ASN A 564 -13.90 -36.71 23.86
N VAL A 565 -14.37 -37.96 23.84
CA VAL A 565 -13.54 -39.14 23.55
C VAL A 565 -14.36 -40.10 22.68
N SER A 566 -13.77 -40.63 21.61
CA SER A 566 -14.32 -41.78 20.88
C SER A 566 -13.38 -42.98 20.91
N GLN A 567 -13.89 -44.10 21.41
CA GLN A 567 -13.21 -45.40 21.42
C GLN A 567 -13.72 -46.24 20.23
N PRO A 568 -12.93 -46.45 19.16
CA PRO A 568 -13.33 -47.24 18.01
C PRO A 568 -13.29 -48.75 18.31
N LYS A 569 -14.04 -49.55 17.54
CA LYS A 569 -14.07 -51.02 17.73
C LYS A 569 -12.85 -51.70 17.11
N CYS A 570 -11.83 -51.90 17.92
CA CYS A 570 -10.60 -52.60 17.56
C CYS A 570 -10.82 -54.12 17.37
N LYS A 571 -9.96 -54.78 16.58
CA LYS A 571 -10.02 -56.23 16.36
C LYS A 571 -9.50 -57.07 17.54
N GLU A 572 -8.32 -56.72 18.07
CA GLU A 572 -7.57 -57.56 19.03
C GLU A 572 -7.25 -56.80 20.33
N VAL A 573 -6.81 -55.54 20.24
CA VAL A 573 -6.39 -54.70 21.38
C VAL A 573 -7.24 -53.44 21.43
N HIS A 574 -7.90 -53.17 22.54
CA HIS A 574 -8.73 -51.96 22.74
C HIS A 574 -7.87 -50.69 22.87
N THR A 575 -8.44 -49.54 22.54
CA THR A 575 -7.79 -48.24 22.80
C THR A 575 -7.70 -47.98 24.29
N ASN A 576 -6.53 -47.59 24.79
CA ASN A 576 -6.30 -47.32 26.22
C ASN A 576 -6.10 -45.83 26.47
N ILE A 577 -6.57 -45.36 27.62
CA ILE A 577 -6.22 -44.07 28.23
C ILE A 577 -5.82 -44.36 29.66
N ALA A 578 -4.58 -44.04 30.04
CA ALA A 578 -4.04 -44.30 31.38
C ALA A 578 -3.50 -43.02 32.02
N VAL A 579 -3.73 -42.86 33.32
CA VAL A 579 -3.17 -41.77 34.14
C VAL A 579 -2.37 -42.39 35.28
N GLN A 580 -1.09 -42.05 35.35
CA GLN A 580 -0.15 -42.53 36.38
C GLN A 580 0.61 -41.35 36.98
N THR A 581 0.65 -41.24 38.30
CA THR A 581 1.44 -40.20 38.98
C THR A 581 2.94 -40.44 38.82
N ILE A 582 3.73 -39.37 38.66
CA ILE A 582 5.18 -39.47 38.43
C ILE A 582 5.92 -39.88 39.71
N ARG A 583 5.62 -39.23 40.84
CA ARG A 583 6.38 -39.39 42.10
C ARG A 583 5.97 -40.64 42.87
N SER A 584 4.67 -40.89 43.03
CA SER A 584 4.16 -42.09 43.71
C SER A 584 3.97 -43.31 42.78
N GLN A 585 4.25 -43.16 41.47
CA GLN A 585 4.13 -44.20 40.43
C GLN A 585 2.75 -44.88 40.35
N LYS A 586 1.72 -44.28 40.96
CA LYS A 586 0.41 -44.89 41.15
C LYS A 586 -0.48 -44.64 39.94
N THR A 587 -0.93 -45.71 39.30
CA THR A 587 -2.00 -45.65 38.30
C THR A 587 -3.30 -45.23 38.99
N LEU A 588 -3.84 -44.07 38.60
CA LEU A 588 -5.11 -43.55 39.10
C LEU A 588 -6.28 -43.94 38.20
N TYR A 589 -6.03 -44.09 36.90
CA TYR A 589 -7.02 -44.51 35.91
C TYR A 589 -6.33 -45.32 34.80
N SER A 590 -7.02 -46.33 34.27
CA SER A 590 -6.72 -46.95 32.99
C SER A 590 -8.02 -47.46 32.40
N THR A 591 -8.32 -47.12 31.14
CA THR A 591 -9.58 -47.52 30.49
C THR A 591 -9.74 -49.04 30.44
N LYS A 592 -10.79 -49.54 31.08
CA LYS A 592 -11.32 -50.88 30.82
C LYS A 592 -12.45 -50.81 29.80
N LYS A 593 -12.75 -51.96 29.23
CA LYS A 593 -13.77 -52.12 28.19
C LYS A 593 -15.14 -51.62 28.68
N ASP A 594 -15.76 -50.75 27.89
CA ASP A 594 -17.11 -50.19 28.08
C ASP A 594 -17.33 -49.32 29.37
N GLU A 595 -16.27 -48.89 30.07
CA GLU A 595 -16.38 -47.92 31.18
C GLU A 595 -16.56 -46.47 30.68
N LYS A 596 -17.48 -45.71 31.32
CA LYS A 596 -17.58 -44.25 31.13
C LYS A 596 -16.40 -43.54 31.81
N ILE A 597 -15.80 -42.59 31.08
CA ILE A 597 -14.70 -41.76 31.59
C ILE A 597 -15.30 -40.61 32.41
N ASN A 598 -14.83 -40.44 33.65
CA ASN A 598 -15.22 -39.36 34.55
C ASN A 598 -14.07 -38.36 34.74
N ASP A 599 -14.39 -37.18 35.28
CA ASP A 599 -13.39 -36.21 35.75
C ASP A 599 -12.47 -36.82 36.83
N LEU A 600 -11.17 -36.57 36.73
CA LEU A 600 -10.16 -37.17 37.61
C LEU A 600 -9.36 -36.10 38.37
N LEU A 601 -9.44 -36.11 39.69
CA LEU A 601 -8.57 -35.30 40.56
C LEU A 601 -7.22 -36.00 40.72
N VAL A 602 -6.14 -35.35 40.26
CA VAL A 602 -4.77 -35.84 40.33
C VAL A 602 -3.95 -34.96 41.28
N PRO A 603 -3.29 -35.52 42.32
CA PRO A 603 -2.74 -34.72 43.42
C PRO A 603 -1.29 -34.24 43.23
N GLU A 604 -0.61 -34.70 42.19
CA GLU A 604 0.80 -34.39 41.87
C GLU A 604 1.06 -34.58 40.37
N SER A 605 2.24 -34.19 39.86
CA SER A 605 2.63 -34.35 38.45
C SER A 605 2.40 -35.78 37.93
N PHE A 606 1.93 -35.92 36.69
CA PHE A 606 1.43 -37.19 36.15
C PHE A 606 1.75 -37.39 34.67
N TYR A 607 1.87 -38.66 34.28
CA TYR A 607 1.79 -39.12 32.91
C TYR A 607 0.32 -39.37 32.55
N LEU A 608 -0.11 -38.86 31.40
CA LEU A 608 -1.37 -39.22 30.75
C LEU A 608 -1.03 -39.83 29.39
N ASN A 609 -1.23 -41.14 29.25
CA ASN A 609 -0.79 -41.91 28.09
C ASN A 609 -2.02 -42.44 27.35
N MET A 610 -2.02 -42.37 26.01
CA MET A 610 -3.09 -42.89 25.17
C MET A 610 -2.54 -43.73 24.02
N THR A 611 -3.18 -44.89 23.80
CA THR A 611 -2.79 -45.86 22.77
C THR A 611 -3.96 -46.07 21.80
N ASN A 612 -3.74 -45.78 20.52
CA ASN A 612 -4.69 -46.11 19.46
C ASN A 612 -4.43 -47.53 18.93
N CYS A 613 -5.49 -48.18 18.45
CA CYS A 613 -5.45 -49.50 17.83
C CYS A 613 -5.52 -49.40 16.29
N LYS A 614 -5.70 -50.53 15.61
CA LYS A 614 -6.17 -50.59 14.22
C LYS A 614 -7.65 -50.98 14.21
N SER A 615 -8.52 -50.04 13.84
CA SER A 615 -9.97 -50.25 13.71
C SER A 615 -10.40 -50.32 12.24
N PRO A 616 -11.39 -51.16 11.86
CA PRO A 616 -12.07 -51.08 10.57
C PRO A 616 -13.13 -49.98 10.53
N THR A 617 -13.60 -49.45 11.68
CA THR A 617 -14.67 -48.44 11.74
C THR A 617 -14.40 -47.36 12.79
N GLY A 618 -14.44 -46.10 12.35
CA GLY A 618 -14.15 -44.94 13.19
C GLY A 618 -12.67 -44.78 13.56
N ALA A 619 -12.35 -43.66 14.19
CA ALA A 619 -11.00 -43.31 14.64
C ALA A 619 -10.97 -43.00 16.14
N PHE A 620 -9.81 -43.24 16.77
CA PHE A 620 -9.57 -42.80 18.14
C PHE A 620 -9.23 -41.31 18.15
N ARG A 621 -9.93 -40.56 19.00
CA ARG A 621 -9.66 -39.15 19.25
C ARG A 621 -10.14 -38.80 20.65
N ALA A 622 -9.35 -38.00 21.35
CA ALA A 622 -9.67 -37.52 22.69
C ALA A 622 -9.35 -36.03 22.80
N MET A 623 -10.17 -35.33 23.58
CA MET A 623 -10.09 -33.90 23.85
C MET A 623 -10.35 -33.70 25.34
N MET A 624 -9.41 -33.06 26.02
CA MET A 624 -9.38 -32.95 27.47
C MET A 624 -8.97 -31.55 27.93
N GLU A 625 -9.24 -31.28 29.20
CA GLU A 625 -9.03 -30.00 29.84
C GLU A 625 -8.44 -30.24 31.24
N ILE A 626 -7.33 -29.59 31.53
CA ILE A 626 -6.64 -29.65 32.82
C ILE A 626 -6.80 -28.29 33.50
N THR A 627 -7.43 -28.27 34.67
CA THR A 627 -7.51 -27.08 35.53
C THR A 627 -6.75 -27.31 36.83
N LEU A 628 -6.20 -26.25 37.41
CA LEU A 628 -5.51 -26.30 38.70
C LEU A 628 -6.44 -25.92 39.86
N GLN A 629 -6.14 -26.45 41.04
CA GLN A 629 -6.83 -26.20 42.30
C GLN A 629 -5.79 -26.05 43.42
N ASN A 630 -5.97 -25.07 44.30
CA ASN A 630 -5.05 -24.79 45.40
C ASN A 630 -5.11 -25.88 46.49
N ASN A 631 -3.96 -26.38 46.93
CA ASN A 631 -3.85 -27.44 47.94
C ASN A 631 -3.99 -26.87 49.37
N SER A 632 -5.22 -26.53 49.75
CA SER A 632 -5.60 -25.91 51.03
C SER A 632 -5.01 -26.58 52.29
N ASN A 633 -4.71 -27.88 52.24
CA ASN A 633 -4.10 -28.65 53.33
C ASN A 633 -2.81 -28.02 53.89
N VAL A 634 -1.96 -27.40 53.05
CA VAL A 634 -0.69 -26.79 53.49
C VAL A 634 -0.96 -25.56 54.35
N LEU A 635 -1.87 -24.70 53.89
CA LEU A 635 -2.25 -23.47 54.57
C LEU A 635 -2.98 -23.79 55.90
N LEU A 636 -3.83 -24.82 55.91
CA LEU A 636 -4.47 -25.34 57.12
C LEU A 636 -3.44 -25.86 58.15
N GLY A 637 -2.40 -26.56 57.70
CA GLY A 637 -1.33 -27.07 58.56
C GLY A 637 -0.51 -25.97 59.24
N ILE A 638 -0.21 -24.88 58.51
CA ILE A 638 0.47 -23.70 59.06
C ILE A 638 -0.41 -23.02 60.12
N ILE A 639 -1.71 -22.81 59.83
CA ILE A 639 -2.66 -22.24 60.80
C ILE A 639 -2.76 -23.11 62.06
N LEU A 640 -2.89 -24.43 61.93
CA LEU A 640 -2.94 -25.36 63.06
C LEU A 640 -1.66 -25.34 63.89
N SER A 641 -0.49 -25.23 63.24
CA SER A 641 0.80 -25.10 63.94
C SER A 641 0.89 -23.81 64.76
N ILE A 642 0.50 -22.66 64.17
CA ILE A 642 0.47 -21.36 64.85
C ILE A 642 -0.53 -21.38 66.03
N VAL A 643 -1.74 -21.90 65.83
CA VAL A 643 -2.75 -22.04 66.90
C VAL A 643 -2.25 -22.94 68.03
N GLY A 644 -1.55 -24.04 67.71
CA GLY A 644 -0.90 -24.90 68.70
C GLY A 644 0.14 -24.15 69.54
N VAL A 645 1.04 -23.40 68.90
CA VAL A 645 2.05 -22.59 69.61
C VAL A 645 1.40 -21.51 70.48
N VAL A 646 0.36 -20.83 69.98
CA VAL A 646 -0.38 -19.81 70.75
C VAL A 646 -1.09 -20.43 71.96
N LEU A 647 -1.70 -21.61 71.85
CA LEU A 647 -2.30 -22.32 72.98
C LEU A 647 -1.26 -22.76 74.04
N VAL A 648 -0.07 -23.19 73.62
CA VAL A 648 1.05 -23.49 74.54
C VAL A 648 1.53 -22.22 75.25
N ILE A 649 1.61 -21.08 74.56
CA ILE A 649 1.98 -19.80 75.17
C ILE A 649 0.90 -19.34 76.17
N ILE A 650 -0.38 -19.38 75.81
CA ILE A 650 -1.49 -18.97 76.69
C ILE A 650 -1.55 -19.85 77.95
N THR A 651 -1.38 -21.17 77.82
CA THR A 651 -1.36 -22.08 78.98
C THR A 651 -0.11 -21.87 79.85
N ALA A 652 1.06 -21.68 79.26
CA ALA A 652 2.28 -21.32 80.01
C ALA A 652 2.15 -19.99 80.76
N VAL A 653 1.59 -18.95 80.13
CA VAL A 653 1.32 -17.65 80.77
C VAL A 653 0.29 -17.80 81.90
N GLY A 654 -0.78 -18.56 81.71
CA GLY A 654 -1.77 -18.86 82.76
C GLY A 654 -1.14 -19.54 83.98
N ILE A 655 -0.30 -20.56 83.75
CA ILE A 655 0.44 -21.27 84.79
C ILE A 655 1.43 -20.32 85.49
N CYS A 656 2.17 -19.49 84.76
CA CYS A 656 3.09 -18.50 85.32
C CYS A 656 2.36 -17.45 86.18
N ILE A 657 1.18 -16.98 85.77
CA ILE A 657 0.35 -16.05 86.56
C ILE A 657 -0.13 -16.73 87.85
N PHE A 658 -0.60 -17.98 87.77
CA PHE A 658 -1.06 -18.75 88.94
C PHE A 658 0.08 -18.99 89.95
N LEU A 659 1.28 -19.36 89.46
CA LEU A 659 2.48 -19.54 90.28
C LEU A 659 2.99 -18.21 90.88
N ARG A 660 2.97 -17.11 90.12
CA ARG A 660 3.33 -15.77 90.64
C ARG A 660 2.35 -15.30 91.73
N LYS A 661 1.05 -15.60 91.61
CA LYS A 661 0.05 -15.29 92.65
C LYS A 661 0.33 -16.03 93.97
N LYS A 662 0.90 -17.25 93.92
CA LYS A 662 1.22 -18.07 95.11
C LYS A 662 2.52 -17.65 95.85
N LYS A 663 3.44 -16.92 95.21
CA LYS A 663 4.78 -16.60 95.77
C LYS A 663 4.96 -15.19 96.37
N ARG A 664 3.90 -14.38 96.49
CA ARG A 664 4.01 -12.96 96.93
C ARG A 664 4.10 -12.77 98.46
N ASN A 665 4.95 -13.53 99.15
CA ASN A 665 5.20 -13.38 100.60
C ASN A 665 6.68 -13.68 100.97
N LYS A 666 7.32 -12.72 101.67
CA LYS A 666 8.66 -12.73 102.32
C LYS A 666 9.93 -12.49 101.46
N ALA A 667 10.84 -11.68 102.02
CA ALA A 667 12.23 -11.30 101.65
C ALA A 667 12.87 -10.55 102.88
N PRO A 668 14.16 -10.10 102.92
CA PRO A 668 15.33 -10.27 102.03
C PRO A 668 16.41 -11.17 102.71
N PRO A 669 17.71 -10.86 103.07
CA PRO A 669 18.57 -9.65 103.06
C PRO A 669 19.89 -9.80 102.22
N VAL A 670 21.09 -9.54 102.80
CA VAL A 670 22.45 -9.32 102.18
C VAL A 670 23.58 -9.83 103.14
N SER A 671 24.93 -9.69 103.01
CA SER A 671 25.85 -8.81 102.22
C SER A 671 27.35 -9.26 102.15
N VAL A 672 28.00 -9.06 100.99
CA VAL A 672 29.33 -8.41 100.71
C VAL A 672 30.66 -8.81 101.42
N TYR A 673 31.77 -8.91 100.65
CA TYR A 673 33.13 -8.41 101.00
C TYR A 673 34.00 -8.05 99.76
N ASN A 674 34.95 -7.10 99.88
CA ASN A 674 35.88 -6.62 98.80
C ASN A 674 37.05 -5.74 99.34
N PRO A 675 38.28 -5.83 98.76
CA PRO A 675 39.18 -4.67 98.48
C PRO A 675 40.10 -4.89 97.21
N SER A 676 40.95 -3.99 96.63
CA SER A 676 41.16 -2.51 96.53
C SER A 676 42.50 -2.25 95.74
N GLU A 677 42.86 -1.17 95.02
CA GLU A 677 42.19 -0.09 94.23
C GLU A 677 43.31 0.74 93.48
N HIS A 678 43.01 1.95 92.92
CA HIS A 678 43.92 3.05 92.47
C HIS A 678 44.69 2.97 91.11
N THR A 679 44.91 4.03 90.28
CA THR A 679 44.36 5.42 90.13
C THR A 679 44.73 6.10 88.77
N PHE A 680 44.06 7.23 88.41
CA PHE A 680 44.43 8.36 87.49
C PHE A 680 43.83 8.53 86.05
N LEU A 681 43.92 9.78 85.52
CA LEU A 681 43.13 10.51 84.47
C LEU A 681 44.08 11.25 83.46
N PRO A 682 43.73 12.19 82.49
CA PRO A 682 42.47 12.96 82.21
C PRO A 682 42.06 13.35 80.72
N GLY A 683 40.80 13.83 80.53
CA GLY A 683 40.35 14.88 79.53
C GLY A 683 40.07 14.51 78.04
N LEU A 684 39.29 15.27 77.21
CA LEU A 684 38.25 16.32 77.42
C LEU A 684 37.40 16.62 76.12
N HIS A 685 36.13 17.07 76.24
CA HIS A 685 35.18 17.63 75.21
C HIS A 685 34.61 16.73 74.08
N GLY A 686 33.39 16.93 73.52
CA GLY A 686 32.33 17.96 73.72
C GLY A 686 30.95 17.61 73.05
N ILE A 687 29.89 18.44 73.26
CA ILE A 687 28.44 18.17 72.94
C ILE A 687 27.69 19.47 72.51
N PRO A 688 26.81 19.48 71.46
CA PRO A 688 25.31 19.58 71.56
C PRO A 688 24.57 18.59 70.59
N LYS A 689 23.34 18.06 70.82
CA LYS A 689 21.96 18.63 70.95
C LYS A 689 21.44 19.35 69.69
N ALA A 690 20.19 19.24 69.19
CA ALA A 690 18.99 18.37 69.41
C ALA A 690 18.04 18.57 68.15
N GLN A 691 16.72 18.28 68.01
CA GLN A 691 15.61 17.83 68.89
C GLN A 691 14.42 17.23 68.05
N ASP A 692 13.48 16.53 68.73
CA ASP A 692 12.08 16.04 68.47
C ASP A 692 11.26 16.21 67.14
N GLU A 693 10.38 15.20 66.95
CA GLU A 693 8.96 15.22 66.48
C GLU A 693 8.49 15.19 64.99
N GLU A 694 7.25 14.64 64.87
CA GLU A 694 6.24 14.59 63.79
C GLU A 694 6.43 13.81 62.45
N ASP A 695 5.33 13.13 62.07
CA ASP A 695 5.01 12.47 60.80
C ASP A 695 3.91 13.31 60.12
N PRO A 696 3.95 13.61 58.80
CA PRO A 696 3.01 12.91 57.92
C PRO A 696 3.45 12.74 56.45
N HIS A 697 2.62 11.99 55.72
CA HIS A 697 2.67 11.78 54.27
C HIS A 697 2.70 13.06 53.39
N THR A 698 3.31 12.97 52.20
CA THR A 698 2.79 13.54 50.93
C THR A 698 3.47 12.88 49.72
N TYR A 699 2.71 12.66 48.63
CA TYR A 699 3.24 12.20 47.33
C TYR A 699 3.83 13.37 46.52
N ILE A 700 4.96 13.16 45.86
CA ILE A 700 5.27 13.85 44.59
C ILE A 700 5.68 12.82 43.51
N TYR A 701 5.22 13.16 42.31
CA TYR A 701 5.21 12.50 41.01
C TYR A 701 6.59 12.04 40.46
N ILE A 702 6.53 11.17 39.46
CA ILE A 702 7.67 10.65 38.67
C ILE A 702 8.02 11.65 37.55
N ASP A 703 9.27 11.73 37.10
CA ASP A 703 9.51 11.80 35.65
C ASP A 703 10.81 11.07 35.24
N GLU A 704 10.90 10.71 33.96
CA GLU A 704 11.96 9.89 33.36
C GLU A 704 13.07 10.76 32.74
N SER A 705 14.35 10.32 32.83
CA SER A 705 15.37 10.52 31.78
C SER A 705 16.77 10.03 32.21
N LEU A 706 17.70 10.05 31.25
CA LEU A 706 19.17 9.86 31.41
C LEU A 706 19.64 8.46 31.83
N ILE A 707 19.42 7.54 30.89
CA ILE A 707 20.36 6.45 30.61
C ILE A 707 21.77 7.02 30.42
N TYR A 708 22.73 6.59 31.24
CA TYR A 708 24.12 6.41 30.85
C TYR A 708 24.52 4.99 31.27
N SER A 709 24.66 4.02 30.36
CA SER A 709 25.70 3.91 29.32
C SER A 709 27.13 3.85 29.90
N HIS A 710 27.47 2.62 30.31
CA HIS A 710 28.80 2.00 30.25
C HIS A 710 30.01 2.93 30.27
N LEU A 711 30.67 3.04 31.43
CA LEU A 711 32.10 3.36 31.47
C LEU A 711 32.88 2.24 30.76
N LEU A 712 33.25 2.50 29.51
CA LEU A 712 34.27 1.75 28.79
C LEU A 712 35.62 1.92 29.51
N LYS A 713 36.52 0.96 29.30
CA LYS A 713 37.77 0.81 30.05
C LYS A 713 38.96 0.74 29.08
N ASP A 714 40.08 1.36 29.49
CA ASP A 714 41.43 1.24 28.96
C ASP A 714 41.67 1.63 27.47
N ASP A 715 41.93 2.92 27.26
CA ASP A 715 43.20 3.47 26.74
C ASP A 715 44.06 2.70 25.71
N ASN A 716 44.41 3.41 24.62
CA ASN A 716 45.73 3.47 23.96
C ASN A 716 46.26 2.21 23.21
N GLU A 717 47.17 2.31 22.23
CA GLU A 717 48.02 3.41 21.74
C GLU A 717 48.40 3.18 20.24
N LYS A 718 48.62 4.24 19.44
CA LYS A 718 49.54 4.38 18.23
C LYS A 718 49.57 3.27 17.14
N GLU A 719 50.02 3.47 15.90
CA GLU A 719 50.39 4.54 14.95
C GLU A 719 49.97 3.94 13.57
N GLU A 720 49.68 4.63 12.47
CA GLU A 720 50.29 5.80 11.81
C GLU A 720 49.26 6.48 10.87
#